data_AF-A0A1H8Y7A6-F1
#
_entry.id   AF-A0A1H8Y7A6-F1
#
_cell.length_a   1.000
_cell.length_b   1.000
_cell.length_c   1.000
_cell.angle_alpha   90.00
_cell.angle_beta   90.00
_cell.angle_gamma   90.00
#
_symmetry.space_group_name_H-M   'P 1'
#
loop_
_entity.id
_entity.type
_entity.pdbx_description
1 polymer ?
#
loop_
_entity_poly.entity_id
_entity_poly.type
_entity_poly.pdbx_seq_one_letter_code
_entity_poly.pdbx_strand_id
1 'polypeptide(L)'
;MLDVLRRAMNNVEFDRSSSAALRNPPSVPQTAAAPSSTALVDAQSIARLQRKQKLLDLCLFVVDCCLRNGTESWWRQAVSLPFADIAQGVEHLKELCLQELVYDAGDVRSFCRAYEVLEEEGYLEGDDRGRFLLDLLRFVQPSLGRVEEGRKTFGDQLRSLATKKGNPGAVVSVVIPDDRSFSSFMELCFPSLGSDGAFTLLCSQREVTFLLSVCQHRAAEVEAHLRQRVLDCTIVCQPIPENLGRAAARGEVERDWLVGALQYLHLEEARRRDADFLSVNPNAIYAAGFFKQVLQLAEDKSEILSAVVWLPDRGFIDRELKRNETDGSASIPAGILTHMGLVVSAPASCTTFVEGFVATRGPTAHLRLTWTGKDHVDIYTTCHEIVFLARTSLKKMSRRFSLRPSAELDTILGDDAVPHFVAAEDGIVIAEFGLPPGGFDDIAGDPAKFPAFVARLLRPRQAAFFRQPVRLAVSRPADEPADDPADALRSAFLTSLQKANDPATPTVDQALSALNALHQYETSEYGLENMAGAIAEGRRLVDICPSAADDLDVAARKVLIRAAVNVDHVDKAISLANGGGQGTSFAHDFLVKMMELKAANVRQARRLRRKFFLRRSFAVMGSIAWGEAFVDKFMNYHVPSLLAEGNIPALARRKKVIHSIVTTERDRQRIVAHPVFRRLSRFAEVVFTCFPEELLERRARDKYNFYYFYGFLDHQSVLLAQALQAELYLLPIDIVISRGSLANVGRSLDKGADCCSIAGIECEPADLRSWLDGRARSKRGELDLPADELLTAAIAMPDAYCRSLVMSPDNQAFCRHARELIWPMRDGLVIHSIFMHPVAISARLMSRPFHPQYENVDYALLPRLLQHDGRLTVLQNAELAAAQFGAPAGREEFLDTGFSLEAFIDAHEADYAAQRRCFASRQFFPSGKVPYPPSADCAQEVALIEAALKRYRFRNEQA
;
A
#
# COMPACT_ATOMS: atom_id res chain seq x y z
N MET A 1 29.64 30.26 7.07
CA MET A 1 28.57 29.37 7.58
C MET A 1 27.87 29.96 8.81
N LEU A 2 28.47 29.94 10.01
CA LEU A 2 27.82 30.43 11.26
C LEU A 2 27.24 31.86 11.16
N ASP A 3 27.95 32.81 10.57
CA ASP A 3 27.44 34.19 10.46
C ASP A 3 26.32 34.39 9.41
N VAL A 4 26.11 33.42 8.50
CA VAL A 4 24.95 33.42 7.59
C VAL A 4 23.72 32.94 8.36
N LEU A 5 23.85 31.86 9.14
CA LEU A 5 22.80 31.38 10.04
C LEU A 5 22.40 32.45 11.08
N ARG A 6 23.36 33.19 11.65
CA ARG A 6 23.08 34.35 12.51
C ARG A 6 22.26 35.43 11.81
N ARG A 7 22.57 35.78 10.56
CA ARG A 7 21.82 36.79 9.80
C ARG A 7 20.39 36.33 9.48
N ALA A 8 20.20 35.05 9.16
CA ALA A 8 18.85 34.48 8.98
C ALA A 8 18.04 34.48 10.29
N MET A 9 18.65 34.08 11.41
CA MET A 9 17.96 34.01 12.71
C MET A 9 17.67 35.39 13.34
N ASN A 10 18.46 36.43 13.03
CA ASN A 10 18.29 37.76 13.61
C ASN A 10 17.16 38.59 12.98
N ASN A 11 16.61 38.19 11.84
CA ASN A 11 15.57 38.94 11.11
C ASN A 11 14.12 38.57 11.52
N VAL A 12 13.94 37.84 12.63
CA VAL A 12 12.62 37.50 13.18
C VAL A 12 12.35 38.32 14.44
N GLU A 13 11.79 39.52 14.28
CA GLU A 13 11.36 40.34 15.41
C GLU A 13 10.17 39.68 16.14
N PHE A 14 10.39 39.29 17.39
CA PHE A 14 9.33 38.91 18.32
C PHE A 14 8.90 40.13 19.12
N ASP A 15 7.63 40.52 19.00
CA ASP A 15 7.00 41.44 19.97
C ASP A 15 7.11 40.86 21.39
N ARG A 16 7.69 41.64 22.30
CA ARG A 16 7.93 41.27 23.70
C ARG A 16 7.33 42.32 24.63
N SER A 17 6.00 42.33 24.72
CA SER A 17 5.23 43.30 25.49
C SER A 17 4.46 42.72 26.69
N SER A 18 4.97 41.69 27.38
CA SER A 18 4.54 41.38 28.77
C SER A 18 5.50 40.49 29.58
N SER A 19 6.14 41.04 30.62
CA SER A 19 6.43 40.30 31.86
C SER A 19 6.60 41.28 33.03
N ALA A 20 6.13 40.87 34.23
CA ALA A 20 6.25 41.67 35.44
C ALA A 20 6.37 40.78 36.69
N ALA A 21 7.42 41.02 37.47
CA ALA A 21 7.63 40.65 38.88
C ALA A 21 7.36 39.19 39.35
N LEU A 22 8.41 38.56 39.87
CA LEU A 22 8.53 38.36 41.34
C LEU A 22 10.00 38.13 41.77
N ARG A 23 10.27 38.00 43.08
CA ARG A 23 11.59 38.30 43.69
C ARG A 23 12.25 37.12 44.42
N ASN A 24 13.55 36.94 44.12
CA ASN A 24 14.72 36.54 44.94
C ASN A 24 14.73 35.30 45.89
N PRO A 25 15.94 34.73 46.19
CA PRO A 25 16.12 33.41 46.83
C PRO A 25 16.69 33.52 48.27
N PRO A 26 17.13 32.42 48.94
CA PRO A 26 18.41 31.69 48.69
C PRO A 26 18.25 30.14 48.89
N SER A 27 19.22 29.20 48.99
CA SER A 27 20.70 29.13 48.96
C SER A 27 21.21 27.65 48.92
N VAL A 28 22.37 27.38 48.28
CA VAL A 28 23.46 26.43 48.73
C VAL A 28 23.16 24.89 48.56
N PRO A 29 24.15 23.99 48.27
CA PRO A 29 24.54 23.63 46.89
C PRO A 29 24.69 22.11 46.61
N GLN A 30 25.10 21.69 45.39
CA GLN A 30 26.18 20.67 45.20
C GLN A 30 26.56 20.39 43.73
N THR A 31 27.78 19.86 43.56
CA THR A 31 28.34 19.07 42.44
C THR A 31 28.11 19.53 40.99
N ALA A 32 29.20 19.91 40.31
CA ALA A 32 29.21 20.11 38.87
C ALA A 32 29.13 18.77 38.10
N ALA A 33 28.32 18.75 37.04
CA ALA A 33 28.36 17.74 35.98
C ALA A 33 29.00 18.33 34.71
N ALA A 34 29.56 17.47 33.86
CA ALA A 34 30.09 17.87 32.55
C ALA A 34 28.97 18.45 31.65
N PRO A 35 29.28 19.35 30.69
CA PRO A 35 28.25 20.06 29.92
C PRO A 35 27.34 19.10 29.15
N SER A 36 26.04 19.36 29.24
CA SER A 36 25.02 18.64 28.51
C SER A 36 25.18 18.80 27.00
N SER A 37 24.73 17.76 26.29
CA SER A 37 24.62 17.67 24.83
C SER A 37 24.34 18.99 24.11
N THR A 38 25.08 19.25 23.02
CA THR A 38 24.49 19.86 21.83
C THR A 38 23.36 18.95 21.35
N ALA A 39 22.14 19.21 21.84
CA ALA A 39 20.97 18.45 21.46
C ALA A 39 20.69 18.67 19.96
N LEU A 40 21.08 17.68 19.15
CA LEU A 40 20.48 17.51 17.83
C LEU A 40 18.97 17.41 18.06
N VAL A 41 18.25 18.40 17.55
CA VAL A 41 16.80 18.50 17.73
C VAL A 41 16.18 17.26 17.13
N ASP A 42 15.61 16.41 17.98
CA ASP A 42 14.96 15.16 17.58
C ASP A 42 13.96 15.45 16.45
N ALA A 43 14.13 14.75 15.33
CA ALA A 43 13.28 14.93 14.17
C ALA A 43 11.80 14.60 14.48
N GLN A 44 11.50 13.79 15.49
CA GLN A 44 10.13 13.51 15.92
C GLN A 44 9.51 14.66 16.73
N SER A 45 10.29 15.36 17.56
CA SER A 45 9.88 16.56 18.31
C SER A 45 9.48 17.75 17.43
N ILE A 46 9.99 17.80 16.19
CA ILE A 46 9.64 18.82 15.19
C ILE A 46 8.25 18.53 14.62
N ALA A 47 7.32 19.48 14.68
CA ALA A 47 5.95 19.30 14.17
C ALA A 47 5.93 18.97 12.67
N ARG A 48 4.91 18.23 12.18
CA ARG A 48 4.84 17.76 10.76
C ARG A 48 5.03 18.90 9.75
N LEU A 49 4.46 20.08 10.03
CA LEU A 49 4.64 21.29 9.21
C LEU A 49 6.08 21.83 9.24
N GLN A 50 6.72 21.90 10.41
CA GLN A 50 8.12 22.35 10.54
C GLN A 50 9.11 21.35 9.91
N ARG A 51 8.78 20.06 9.87
CA ARG A 51 9.53 19.04 9.12
C ARG A 51 9.44 19.27 7.63
N LYS A 52 8.24 19.54 7.11
CA LYS A 52 8.04 19.91 5.70
C LYS A 52 8.74 21.21 5.33
N GLN A 53 8.65 22.25 6.16
CA GLN A 53 9.39 23.49 5.96
C GLN A 53 10.90 23.23 5.86
N LYS A 54 11.49 22.46 6.80
CA LYS A 54 12.94 22.15 6.74
C LYS A 54 13.34 21.30 5.53
N LEU A 55 12.47 20.41 5.05
CA LEU A 55 12.71 19.65 3.81
C LEU A 55 12.65 20.57 2.59
N LEU A 56 11.67 21.49 2.55
CA LEU A 56 11.54 22.51 1.52
C LEU A 56 12.73 23.48 1.52
N ASP A 57 13.13 24.00 2.68
CA ASP A 57 14.29 24.89 2.85
C ASP A 57 15.56 24.19 2.32
N LEU A 58 15.71 22.90 2.61
CA LEU A 58 16.80 22.07 2.09
C LEU A 58 16.67 21.88 0.57
N CYS A 59 15.49 21.60 0.03
CA CYS A 59 15.28 21.45 -1.42
C CYS A 59 15.62 22.75 -2.17
N LEU A 60 15.07 23.90 -1.75
CA LEU A 60 15.38 25.20 -2.35
C LEU A 60 16.87 25.57 -2.24
N PHE A 61 17.50 25.29 -1.09
CA PHE A 61 18.94 25.46 -0.91
C PHE A 61 19.74 24.58 -1.86
N VAL A 62 19.31 23.33 -2.08
CA VAL A 62 19.93 22.40 -3.04
C VAL A 62 19.76 22.88 -4.47
N VAL A 63 18.56 23.34 -4.86
CA VAL A 63 18.32 23.95 -6.19
C VAL A 63 19.29 25.11 -6.42
N ASP A 64 19.31 26.10 -5.51
CA ASP A 64 20.18 27.28 -5.60
C ASP A 64 21.67 26.92 -5.64
N CYS A 65 22.08 25.87 -4.91
CA CYS A 65 23.47 25.44 -4.83
C CYS A 65 23.94 24.55 -5.98
N CYS A 66 23.05 23.76 -6.60
CA CYS A 66 23.33 22.99 -7.82
C CYS A 66 23.58 23.90 -9.03
N LEU A 67 22.95 25.08 -9.04
CA LEU A 67 22.87 25.95 -10.21
C LEU A 67 23.93 27.07 -10.14
N ARG A 68 24.02 27.79 -9.01
CA ARG A 68 25.03 28.87 -8.84
C ARG A 68 26.49 28.39 -8.79
N ASN A 69 26.74 27.12 -8.49
CA ASN A 69 28.09 26.57 -8.35
C ASN A 69 28.32 25.44 -9.37
N GLY A 70 28.86 25.80 -10.53
CA GLY A 70 29.32 24.84 -11.52
C GLY A 70 30.30 23.84 -10.90
N THR A 71 29.82 22.61 -10.71
CA THR A 71 30.55 21.39 -10.35
C THR A 71 31.78 21.55 -9.42
N GLU A 72 31.60 21.32 -8.12
CA GLU A 72 32.16 20.12 -7.45
C GLU A 72 31.86 19.99 -5.94
N SER A 73 32.06 18.76 -5.43
CA SER A 73 32.06 18.37 -4.01
C SER A 73 30.74 18.45 -3.21
N TRP A 74 30.47 19.55 -2.52
CA TRP A 74 29.81 19.48 -1.21
C TRP A 74 28.30 19.13 -1.24
N TRP A 75 27.54 19.58 -2.24
CA TRP A 75 26.10 19.26 -2.29
C TRP A 75 25.87 17.78 -2.59
N ARG A 76 26.71 17.15 -3.43
CA ARG A 76 26.67 15.71 -3.70
C ARG A 76 26.82 14.89 -2.41
N GLN A 77 27.59 15.39 -1.43
CA GLN A 77 27.64 14.81 -0.08
C GLN A 77 26.41 15.18 0.75
N ALA A 78 26.06 16.47 0.84
CA ALA A 78 25.04 16.99 1.75
C ALA A 78 23.61 16.45 1.50
N VAL A 79 23.22 16.27 0.25
CA VAL A 79 21.93 15.63 -0.11
C VAL A 79 22.09 14.13 -0.34
N SER A 80 23.32 13.68 -0.62
CA SER A 80 23.63 12.31 -1.01
C SER A 80 22.69 11.82 -2.12
N LEU A 81 22.67 12.45 -3.30
CA LEU A 81 21.88 12.02 -4.46
C LEU A 81 22.81 11.62 -5.64
N PRO A 82 22.58 10.49 -6.34
CA PRO A 82 23.60 9.82 -7.15
C PRO A 82 23.29 9.97 -8.65
N PHE A 83 22.96 11.20 -9.05
CA PHE A 83 22.55 11.48 -10.41
C PHE A 83 23.74 11.27 -11.35
N ALA A 84 23.55 10.47 -12.41
CA ALA A 84 24.62 10.16 -13.36
C ALA A 84 25.14 11.42 -14.06
N ASP A 85 24.23 12.34 -14.32
CA ASP A 85 24.46 13.68 -14.88
C ASP A 85 23.52 14.71 -14.21
N ILE A 86 23.54 15.95 -14.71
CA ILE A 86 22.73 17.05 -14.17
C ILE A 86 21.26 16.97 -14.60
N ALA A 87 20.96 16.50 -15.81
CA ALA A 87 19.59 16.41 -16.32
C ALA A 87 18.80 15.35 -15.55
N GLN A 88 19.38 14.17 -15.31
CA GLN A 88 18.77 13.16 -14.44
C GLN A 88 18.53 13.72 -13.01
N GLY A 89 19.38 14.62 -12.51
CA GLY A 89 19.19 15.27 -11.23
C GLY A 89 18.06 16.30 -11.20
N VAL A 90 17.87 17.01 -12.31
CA VAL A 90 16.78 17.96 -12.52
C VAL A 90 15.43 17.25 -12.59
N GLU A 91 15.31 16.11 -13.29
CA GLU A 91 14.04 15.38 -13.37
C GLU A 91 13.60 14.82 -12.02
N HIS A 92 14.50 14.18 -11.26
CA HIS A 92 14.17 13.74 -9.89
C HIS A 92 13.83 14.92 -8.95
N LEU A 93 14.38 16.11 -9.20
CA LEU A 93 14.05 17.34 -8.44
C LEU A 93 12.66 17.87 -8.81
N LYS A 94 12.31 17.88 -10.11
CA LYS A 94 10.95 18.17 -10.60
C LYS A 94 9.91 17.24 -9.96
N GLU A 95 10.16 15.93 -9.97
CA GLU A 95 9.33 14.92 -9.28
C GLU A 95 9.20 15.19 -7.78
N LEU A 96 10.33 15.41 -7.08
CA LEU A 96 10.36 15.63 -5.64
C LEU A 96 9.58 16.89 -5.24
N CYS A 97 9.72 17.97 -6.00
CA CYS A 97 8.93 19.19 -5.82
C CYS A 97 7.43 18.92 -6.03
N LEU A 98 7.06 18.21 -7.09
CA LEU A 98 5.66 17.89 -7.40
C LEU A 98 5.01 17.05 -6.30
N GLN A 99 5.72 16.04 -5.75
CA GLN A 99 5.24 15.27 -4.61
C GLN A 99 5.21 16.11 -3.33
N GLU A 100 6.37 16.52 -2.80
CA GLU A 100 6.48 17.02 -1.43
C GLU A 100 5.84 18.39 -1.22
N LEU A 101 5.89 19.25 -2.26
CA LEU A 101 5.40 20.63 -2.19
C LEU A 101 3.95 20.72 -2.65
N VAL A 102 3.58 20.11 -3.79
CA VAL A 102 2.20 20.20 -4.30
C VAL A 102 1.29 19.19 -3.61
N TYR A 103 1.38 17.90 -3.91
CA TYR A 103 0.45 16.90 -3.34
C TYR A 103 0.54 16.79 -1.80
N ASP A 104 1.74 16.81 -1.24
CA ASP A 104 1.94 16.46 0.17
C ASP A 104 1.90 17.68 1.11
N ALA A 105 2.30 18.88 0.66
CA ALA A 105 2.24 20.12 1.44
C ALA A 105 1.16 21.13 0.99
N GLY A 106 0.75 21.14 -0.27
CA GLY A 106 -0.11 22.17 -0.85
C GLY A 106 0.55 23.55 -0.99
N ASP A 107 1.88 23.63 -0.95
CA ASP A 107 2.65 24.87 -1.03
C ASP A 107 3.00 25.23 -2.48
N VAL A 108 1.99 25.76 -3.16
CA VAL A 108 2.10 26.30 -4.53
C VAL A 108 3.21 27.33 -4.66
N ARG A 109 3.36 28.23 -3.68
CA ARG A 109 4.32 29.34 -3.75
C ARG A 109 5.76 28.82 -3.82
N SER A 110 6.06 27.82 -3.01
CA SER A 110 7.41 27.28 -2.93
C SER A 110 7.72 26.30 -4.06
N PHE A 111 6.71 25.57 -4.59
CA PHE A 111 6.84 24.86 -5.86
C PHE A 111 7.14 25.82 -7.02
N CYS A 112 6.35 26.91 -7.15
CA CYS A 112 6.58 27.94 -8.15
C CYS A 112 8.04 28.40 -8.09
N ARG A 113 8.53 28.85 -6.92
CA ARG A 113 9.90 29.37 -6.84
C ARG A 113 10.97 28.32 -7.18
N ALA A 114 10.76 27.03 -6.91
CA ALA A 114 11.67 25.98 -7.34
C ALA A 114 11.70 25.87 -8.88
N TYR A 115 10.54 25.87 -9.54
CA TYR A 115 10.45 25.78 -11.00
C TYR A 115 10.86 27.08 -11.71
N GLU A 116 10.65 28.25 -11.11
CA GLU A 116 11.20 29.52 -11.62
C GLU A 116 12.72 29.50 -11.65
N VAL A 117 13.36 28.88 -10.65
CA VAL A 117 14.83 28.75 -10.64
C VAL A 117 15.30 27.72 -11.69
N LEU A 118 14.51 26.69 -12.01
CA LEU A 118 14.78 25.81 -13.16
C LEU A 118 14.57 26.53 -14.51
N GLU A 119 13.63 27.47 -14.60
CA GLU A 119 13.41 28.33 -15.77
C GLU A 119 14.55 29.34 -15.95
N GLU A 120 14.95 30.04 -14.88
CA GLU A 120 16.04 31.04 -14.84
C GLU A 120 17.38 30.47 -15.35
N GLU A 121 17.59 29.16 -15.16
CA GLU A 121 18.83 28.44 -15.47
C GLU A 121 18.69 27.51 -16.70
N GLY A 122 17.60 27.63 -17.47
CA GLY A 122 17.40 26.95 -18.77
C GLY A 122 16.90 25.50 -18.73
N TYR A 123 16.73 24.90 -17.55
CA TYR A 123 16.35 23.50 -17.36
C TYR A 123 14.88 23.15 -17.65
N LEU A 124 14.10 24.13 -18.13
CA LEU A 124 12.77 23.94 -18.74
C LEU A 124 12.76 24.15 -20.26
N GLU A 125 13.90 24.41 -20.91
CA GLU A 125 13.96 24.50 -22.38
C GLU A 125 13.76 23.12 -23.02
N GLY A 126 12.68 22.98 -23.80
CA GLY A 126 12.24 21.69 -24.37
C GLY A 126 11.34 20.85 -23.45
N ASP A 127 11.16 21.24 -22.18
CA ASP A 127 10.25 20.58 -21.24
C ASP A 127 8.87 21.28 -21.22
N ASP A 128 8.05 20.96 -22.23
CA ASP A 128 6.67 21.45 -22.35
C ASP A 128 5.83 21.17 -21.09
N ARG A 129 6.08 20.05 -20.38
CA ARG A 129 5.31 19.58 -19.21
C ARG A 129 5.69 20.31 -17.93
N GLY A 130 6.99 20.44 -17.66
CA GLY A 130 7.51 21.22 -16.54
C GLY A 130 7.24 22.71 -16.70
N ARG A 131 7.32 23.25 -17.93
CA ARG A 131 6.85 24.61 -18.20
C ARG A 131 5.35 24.75 -17.96
N PHE A 132 4.53 23.82 -18.43
CA PHE A 132 3.08 23.86 -18.23
C PHE A 132 2.72 23.91 -16.74
N LEU A 133 3.36 23.10 -15.89
CA LEU A 133 3.18 23.15 -14.43
C LEU A 133 3.53 24.52 -13.84
N LEU A 134 4.63 25.15 -14.28
CA LEU A 134 5.04 26.48 -13.82
C LEU A 134 4.04 27.57 -14.24
N ASP A 135 3.64 27.59 -15.52
CA ASP A 135 2.67 28.58 -16.02
C ASP A 135 1.29 28.38 -15.36
N LEU A 136 0.87 27.14 -15.09
CA LEU A 136 -0.37 26.81 -14.37
C LEU A 136 -0.35 27.35 -12.95
N LEU A 137 0.73 27.09 -12.21
CA LEU A 137 0.80 27.45 -10.80
C LEU A 137 1.08 28.96 -10.60
N ARG A 138 1.74 29.62 -11.56
CA ARG A 138 1.76 31.09 -11.69
C ARG A 138 0.37 31.70 -11.90
N PHE A 139 -0.54 31.01 -12.60
CA PHE A 139 -1.94 31.45 -12.75
C PHE A 139 -2.77 31.22 -11.47
N VAL A 140 -2.54 30.09 -10.78
CA VAL A 140 -3.27 29.70 -9.57
C VAL A 140 -2.86 30.51 -8.33
N GLN A 141 -1.56 30.75 -8.12
CA GLN A 141 -1.01 31.36 -6.91
C GLN A 141 -1.61 32.74 -6.55
N PRO A 142 -1.80 33.71 -7.48
CA PRO A 142 -2.42 34.99 -7.17
C PRO A 142 -3.90 34.87 -6.78
N SER A 143 -4.58 33.82 -7.22
CA SER A 143 -5.98 33.56 -6.85
C SER A 143 -6.09 32.98 -5.44
N LEU A 144 -5.20 32.05 -5.05
CA LEU A 144 -5.09 31.58 -3.67
C LEU A 144 -4.76 32.73 -2.69
N GLY A 145 -3.80 33.61 -3.02
CA GLY A 145 -3.44 34.76 -2.19
C GLY A 145 -4.62 35.72 -1.95
N ARG A 146 -5.38 36.04 -3.00
CA ARG A 146 -6.57 36.90 -2.90
C ARG A 146 -7.70 36.30 -2.05
N VAL A 147 -7.83 34.96 -2.03
CA VAL A 147 -8.78 34.25 -1.14
C VAL A 147 -8.38 34.40 0.33
N GLU A 148 -7.09 34.46 0.67
CA GLU A 148 -6.63 34.69 2.04
C GLU A 148 -6.79 36.16 2.48
N GLU A 149 -6.43 37.12 1.62
CA GLU A 149 -6.54 38.56 1.93
C GLU A 149 -8.01 39.02 2.08
N GLY A 150 -8.87 38.64 1.13
CA GLY A 150 -10.28 39.01 1.14
C GLY A 150 -11.05 38.48 2.36
N ARG A 151 -10.49 37.50 3.07
CA ARG A 151 -11.11 36.86 4.24
C ARG A 151 -11.25 37.80 5.45
N LYS A 152 -10.37 38.80 5.59
CA LYS A 152 -10.53 39.85 6.62
C LYS A 152 -11.75 40.73 6.31
N THR A 153 -11.78 41.33 5.13
CA THR A 153 -12.83 42.28 4.70
C THR A 153 -14.21 41.61 4.61
N PHE A 154 -14.26 40.38 4.08
CA PHE A 154 -15.51 39.64 3.90
C PHE A 154 -16.08 39.08 5.21
N GLY A 155 -15.22 38.71 6.17
CA GLY A 155 -15.65 38.25 7.49
C GLY A 155 -16.40 39.32 8.31
N ASP A 156 -16.06 40.60 8.10
CA ASP A 156 -16.75 41.72 8.74
C ASP A 156 -18.04 42.14 7.99
N GLN A 157 -18.11 41.90 6.68
CA GLN A 157 -19.35 42.07 5.91
C GLN A 157 -20.37 40.96 6.19
N LEU A 158 -19.95 39.69 6.31
CA LEU A 158 -20.85 38.60 6.71
C LEU A 158 -21.45 38.82 8.11
N ARG A 159 -20.67 39.41 9.04
CA ARG A 159 -21.15 39.76 10.39
C ARG A 159 -22.25 40.83 10.41
N SER A 160 -22.40 41.66 9.38
CA SER A 160 -23.54 42.58 9.25
C SER A 160 -24.71 41.99 8.46
N LEU A 161 -24.44 41.13 7.47
CA LEU A 161 -25.45 40.49 6.62
C LEU A 161 -26.19 39.31 7.29
N ALA A 162 -25.62 38.66 8.31
CA ALA A 162 -26.20 37.52 9.03
C ALA A 162 -27.52 37.80 9.78
N THR A 163 -28.12 38.98 9.61
CA THR A 163 -29.44 39.37 10.15
C THR A 163 -30.61 39.15 9.18
N LYS A 164 -30.34 38.78 7.91
CA LYS A 164 -31.38 38.37 6.95
C LYS A 164 -31.37 36.85 6.76
N LYS A 165 -32.56 36.23 6.77
CA LYS A 165 -32.76 34.86 6.27
C LYS A 165 -32.62 34.84 4.74
N GLY A 166 -31.40 34.70 4.25
CA GLY A 166 -31.13 34.33 2.86
C GLY A 166 -31.27 32.82 2.64
N ASN A 167 -31.42 32.41 1.38
CA ASN A 167 -31.16 31.03 0.98
C ASN A 167 -29.66 30.72 1.18
N PRO A 168 -29.27 29.47 1.51
CA PRO A 168 -27.85 29.13 1.58
C PRO A 168 -27.20 29.23 0.19
N GLY A 169 -25.95 29.71 0.13
CA GLY A 169 -25.23 29.86 -1.12
C GLY A 169 -24.86 28.52 -1.76
N ALA A 170 -24.72 28.51 -3.09
CA ALA A 170 -24.16 27.40 -3.85
C ALA A 170 -23.18 27.92 -4.91
N VAL A 171 -22.07 27.22 -5.12
CA VAL A 171 -21.14 27.43 -6.24
C VAL A 171 -21.22 26.23 -7.16
N VAL A 172 -21.69 26.46 -8.39
CA VAL A 172 -21.64 25.46 -9.47
C VAL A 172 -20.35 25.70 -10.24
N SER A 173 -19.48 24.70 -10.24
CA SER A 173 -18.12 24.75 -10.80
C SER A 173 -18.05 24.05 -12.15
N VAL A 174 -17.68 24.77 -13.21
CA VAL A 174 -17.35 24.19 -14.53
C VAL A 174 -15.95 24.63 -14.95
N VAL A 175 -15.16 23.72 -15.52
CA VAL A 175 -13.87 24.06 -16.14
C VAL A 175 -13.89 23.59 -17.59
N ILE A 176 -13.82 24.53 -18.53
CA ILE A 176 -13.85 24.33 -19.99
C ILE A 176 -12.45 24.65 -20.54
N PRO A 177 -11.51 23.67 -20.55
CA PRO A 177 -10.11 23.94 -20.89
C PRO A 177 -9.85 24.24 -22.37
N ASP A 178 -10.72 23.78 -23.28
CA ASP A 178 -10.50 23.79 -24.73
C ASP A 178 -11.82 23.83 -25.54
N ASP A 179 -11.69 23.99 -26.87
CA ASP A 179 -12.82 24.00 -27.82
C ASP A 179 -13.69 22.74 -27.81
N ARG A 180 -13.12 21.54 -27.60
CA ARG A 180 -13.88 20.27 -27.57
C ARG A 180 -14.79 20.23 -26.34
N SER A 181 -14.27 20.71 -25.21
CA SER A 181 -14.98 20.86 -23.95
C SER A 181 -16.04 21.96 -24.07
N PHE A 182 -15.75 23.04 -24.80
CA PHE A 182 -16.70 24.11 -25.09
C PHE A 182 -17.88 23.62 -25.94
N SER A 183 -17.62 22.94 -27.06
CA SER A 183 -18.67 22.30 -27.88
C SER A 183 -19.52 21.36 -27.04
N SER A 184 -18.89 20.41 -26.33
CA SER A 184 -19.61 19.43 -25.49
C SER A 184 -20.41 20.11 -24.36
N PHE A 185 -19.91 21.21 -23.80
CA PHE A 185 -20.63 21.99 -22.80
C PHE A 185 -21.87 22.66 -23.38
N MET A 186 -21.74 23.31 -24.54
CA MET A 186 -22.79 24.11 -25.17
C MET A 186 -23.87 23.27 -25.86
N GLU A 187 -23.46 22.16 -26.47
CA GLU A 187 -24.31 21.23 -27.22
C GLU A 187 -25.05 20.25 -26.30
N LEU A 188 -24.41 19.76 -25.23
CA LEU A 188 -24.84 18.55 -24.51
C LEU A 188 -25.01 18.80 -22.99
N CYS A 189 -23.95 19.29 -22.32
CA CYS A 189 -23.95 19.48 -20.86
C CYS A 189 -24.99 20.52 -20.40
N PHE A 190 -24.83 21.77 -20.83
CA PHE A 190 -25.67 22.88 -20.37
C PHE A 190 -27.16 22.72 -20.73
N PRO A 191 -27.53 22.22 -21.93
CA PRO A 191 -28.92 21.82 -22.21
C PRO A 191 -29.47 20.79 -21.22
N SER A 192 -28.72 19.73 -20.90
CA SER A 192 -29.17 18.69 -19.96
C SER A 192 -29.41 19.23 -18.54
N LEU A 193 -28.56 20.15 -18.06
CA LEU A 193 -28.70 20.82 -16.76
C LEU A 193 -29.93 21.75 -16.68
N GLY A 194 -30.32 22.35 -17.82
CA GLY A 194 -31.50 23.20 -17.93
C GLY A 194 -32.83 22.42 -18.00
N SER A 195 -32.78 21.11 -18.17
CA SER A 195 -33.95 20.27 -18.39
C SER A 195 -34.83 20.11 -17.13
N ASP A 196 -36.15 19.99 -17.33
CA ASP A 196 -37.21 19.86 -16.31
C ASP A 196 -37.08 20.82 -15.11
N GLY A 197 -36.52 22.01 -15.35
CA GLY A 197 -36.32 23.04 -14.34
C GLY A 197 -35.26 22.72 -13.29
N ALA A 198 -34.38 21.74 -13.51
CA ALA A 198 -33.41 21.29 -12.49
C ALA A 198 -32.48 22.42 -12.00
N PHE A 199 -31.84 23.17 -12.91
CA PHE A 199 -31.01 24.34 -12.53
C PHE A 199 -31.88 25.50 -11.98
N THR A 200 -33.10 25.69 -12.49
CA THR A 200 -34.04 26.70 -11.97
C THR A 200 -34.46 26.41 -10.52
N LEU A 201 -34.61 25.14 -10.17
CA LEU A 201 -34.86 24.70 -8.79
C LEU A 201 -33.67 25.03 -7.89
N LEU A 202 -32.43 24.76 -8.35
CA LEU A 202 -31.22 25.14 -7.63
C LEU A 202 -31.16 26.66 -7.38
N CYS A 203 -31.44 27.49 -8.38
CA CYS A 203 -31.53 28.95 -8.23
C CYS A 203 -32.62 29.41 -7.23
N SER A 204 -33.80 28.76 -7.24
CA SER A 204 -34.88 29.13 -6.31
C SER A 204 -34.64 28.66 -4.86
N GLN A 205 -33.79 27.64 -4.65
CA GLN A 205 -33.48 27.08 -3.33
C GLN A 205 -32.11 27.50 -2.75
N ARG A 206 -31.21 28.06 -3.56
CA ARG A 206 -29.83 28.42 -3.17
C ARG A 206 -29.42 29.75 -3.82
N GLU A 207 -28.58 30.54 -3.16
CA GLU A 207 -27.96 31.71 -3.80
C GLU A 207 -26.83 31.23 -4.74
N VAL A 208 -27.16 30.99 -6.00
CA VAL A 208 -26.25 30.34 -6.97
C VAL A 208 -25.23 31.33 -7.53
N THR A 209 -23.96 30.98 -7.38
CA THR A 209 -22.85 31.49 -8.19
C THR A 209 -22.47 30.44 -9.22
N PHE A 210 -22.68 30.72 -10.50
CA PHE A 210 -22.23 29.84 -11.58
C PHE A 210 -20.81 30.26 -11.96
N LEU A 211 -19.82 29.48 -11.53
CA LEU A 211 -18.40 29.80 -11.63
C LEU A 211 -17.76 28.92 -12.71
N LEU A 212 -17.40 29.54 -13.82
CA LEU A 212 -16.81 28.88 -14.98
C LEU A 212 -15.39 29.37 -15.19
N SER A 213 -14.45 28.44 -15.33
CA SER A 213 -13.14 28.73 -15.93
C SER A 213 -13.18 28.27 -17.39
N VAL A 214 -12.91 29.14 -18.36
CA VAL A 214 -13.15 28.90 -19.79
C VAL A 214 -11.95 29.35 -20.63
N CYS A 215 -11.55 28.59 -21.66
CA CYS A 215 -10.52 29.02 -22.62
C CYS A 215 -10.76 30.48 -23.09
N GLN A 216 -9.70 31.30 -23.06
CA GLN A 216 -9.79 32.76 -23.12
C GLN A 216 -10.61 33.30 -24.31
N HIS A 217 -10.47 32.68 -25.49
CA HIS A 217 -11.20 33.09 -26.70
C HIS A 217 -12.70 32.72 -26.71
N ARG A 218 -13.16 31.80 -25.85
CA ARG A 218 -14.60 31.43 -25.70
C ARG A 218 -15.30 32.07 -24.49
N ALA A 219 -14.56 32.63 -23.54
CA ALA A 219 -15.12 33.12 -22.27
C ALA A 219 -16.31 34.09 -22.44
N ALA A 220 -16.22 35.02 -23.41
CA ALA A 220 -17.29 35.97 -23.72
C ALA A 220 -18.50 35.34 -24.45
N GLU A 221 -18.28 34.29 -25.23
CA GLU A 221 -19.33 33.55 -25.95
C GLU A 221 -20.18 32.72 -24.97
N VAL A 222 -19.51 31.99 -24.06
CA VAL A 222 -20.16 31.27 -22.95
C VAL A 222 -20.94 32.25 -22.06
N GLU A 223 -20.31 33.36 -21.64
CA GLU A 223 -20.98 34.33 -20.77
C GLU A 223 -22.21 34.98 -21.44
N ALA A 224 -22.13 35.33 -22.73
CA ALA A 224 -23.26 35.87 -23.48
C ALA A 224 -24.42 34.85 -23.54
N HIS A 225 -24.14 33.59 -23.83
CA HIS A 225 -25.17 32.54 -23.93
C HIS A 225 -25.84 32.23 -22.58
N LEU A 226 -25.06 32.13 -21.50
CA LEU A 226 -25.59 31.91 -20.15
C LEU A 226 -26.48 33.09 -19.69
N ARG A 227 -26.06 34.33 -19.97
CA ARG A 227 -26.87 35.54 -19.71
C ARG A 227 -28.16 35.57 -20.54
N GLN A 228 -28.11 35.16 -21.81
CA GLN A 228 -29.28 35.12 -22.71
C GLN A 228 -30.33 34.09 -22.28
N ARG A 229 -29.95 32.99 -21.61
CA ARG A 229 -30.89 31.99 -21.09
C ARG A 229 -31.55 32.37 -19.74
N VAL A 230 -31.34 33.60 -19.27
CA VAL A 230 -32.02 34.22 -18.10
C VAL A 230 -32.00 33.32 -16.86
N LEU A 231 -30.80 32.95 -16.42
CA LEU A 231 -30.59 32.25 -15.17
C LEU A 231 -30.59 33.27 -14.01
N ASP A 232 -31.38 33.02 -12.96
CA ASP A 232 -31.37 33.82 -11.73
C ASP A 232 -30.19 33.42 -10.84
N CYS A 233 -28.97 33.72 -11.32
CA CYS A 233 -27.71 33.38 -10.66
C CYS A 233 -26.60 34.39 -10.97
N THR A 234 -25.58 34.41 -10.11
CA THR A 234 -24.36 35.20 -10.36
C THR A 234 -23.42 34.41 -11.27
N ILE A 235 -23.40 34.72 -12.56
CA ILE A 235 -22.43 34.15 -13.52
C ILE A 235 -21.06 34.82 -13.32
N VAL A 236 -20.01 34.01 -13.20
CA VAL A 236 -18.61 34.44 -13.10
C VAL A 236 -17.79 33.62 -14.10
N CYS A 237 -17.36 34.25 -15.19
CA CYS A 237 -16.53 33.63 -16.22
C CYS A 237 -15.06 34.06 -16.04
N GLN A 238 -14.16 33.10 -15.79
CA GLN A 238 -12.72 33.33 -15.64
C GLN A 238 -11.98 32.83 -16.90
N PRO A 239 -11.28 33.70 -17.65
CA PRO A 239 -10.54 33.27 -18.83
C PRO A 239 -9.29 32.48 -18.43
N ILE A 240 -9.20 31.23 -18.88
CA ILE A 240 -8.00 30.39 -18.82
C ILE A 240 -7.00 30.89 -19.86
N PRO A 241 -5.75 31.22 -19.47
CA PRO A 241 -4.71 31.70 -20.38
C PRO A 241 -4.52 30.81 -21.62
N GLU A 242 -4.40 31.46 -22.78
CA GLU A 242 -4.35 30.81 -24.09
C GLU A 242 -3.11 29.88 -24.28
N ASN A 243 -2.07 29.98 -23.46
CA ASN A 243 -0.99 28.98 -23.39
C ASN A 243 -1.42 27.70 -22.65
N LEU A 244 -2.11 27.83 -21.52
CA LEU A 244 -2.57 26.70 -20.72
C LEU A 244 -3.68 25.89 -21.42
N GLY A 245 -4.65 26.57 -22.04
CA GLY A 245 -5.69 25.90 -22.83
C GLY A 245 -5.12 25.10 -24.01
N ARG A 246 -4.18 25.68 -24.77
CA ARG A 246 -3.49 24.99 -25.88
C ARG A 246 -2.51 23.91 -25.44
N ALA A 247 -2.02 23.94 -24.19
CA ALA A 247 -1.24 22.84 -23.63
C ALA A 247 -2.15 21.66 -23.22
N ALA A 248 -3.22 21.94 -22.47
CA ALA A 248 -4.24 20.94 -22.10
C ALA A 248 -4.92 20.29 -23.31
N ALA A 249 -5.11 21.03 -24.41
CA ALA A 249 -5.62 20.49 -25.67
C ALA A 249 -4.64 19.54 -26.40
N ARG A 250 -3.39 19.40 -25.94
CA ARG A 250 -2.34 18.53 -26.52
C ARG A 250 -1.99 17.33 -25.63
N GLY A 251 -2.43 17.28 -24.37
CA GLY A 251 -2.07 16.22 -23.42
C GLY A 251 -3.07 16.06 -22.27
N GLU A 252 -3.45 14.81 -21.99
CA GLU A 252 -4.46 14.47 -20.96
C GLU A 252 -3.97 14.74 -19.54
N VAL A 253 -2.68 14.55 -19.26
CA VAL A 253 -2.13 14.80 -17.91
C VAL A 253 -2.14 16.29 -17.58
N GLU A 254 -1.83 17.12 -18.58
CA GLU A 254 -1.90 18.58 -18.54
C GLU A 254 -3.36 19.05 -18.40
N ARG A 255 -4.28 18.42 -19.14
CA ARG A 255 -5.74 18.63 -19.02
C ARG A 255 -6.24 18.35 -17.60
N ASP A 256 -5.93 17.19 -17.04
CA ASP A 256 -6.31 16.79 -15.67
C ASP A 256 -5.80 17.81 -14.64
N TRP A 257 -4.53 18.19 -14.74
CA TRP A 257 -3.91 19.15 -13.83
C TRP A 257 -4.54 20.54 -13.93
N LEU A 258 -4.89 20.99 -15.14
CA LEU A 258 -5.63 22.24 -15.35
C LEU A 258 -7.03 22.16 -14.71
N VAL A 259 -7.78 21.10 -15.02
CA VAL A 259 -9.15 20.93 -14.53
C VAL A 259 -9.19 20.85 -13.01
N GLY A 260 -8.37 19.99 -12.40
CA GLY A 260 -8.35 19.81 -10.95
C GLY A 260 -7.82 21.02 -10.19
N ALA A 261 -6.80 21.73 -10.71
CA ALA A 261 -6.31 22.97 -10.11
C ALA A 261 -7.37 24.09 -10.09
N LEU A 262 -8.15 24.21 -11.17
CA LEU A 262 -9.20 25.22 -11.28
C LEU A 262 -10.46 24.83 -10.49
N GLN A 263 -10.81 23.54 -10.45
CA GLN A 263 -11.80 23.01 -9.50
C GLN A 263 -11.39 23.28 -8.04
N TYR A 264 -10.11 23.18 -7.68
CA TYR A 264 -9.64 23.54 -6.33
C TYR A 264 -9.81 25.05 -6.04
N LEU A 265 -9.54 25.93 -7.01
CA LEU A 265 -9.87 27.36 -6.86
C LEU A 265 -11.37 27.61 -6.69
N HIS A 266 -12.22 26.85 -7.38
CA HIS A 266 -13.67 26.94 -7.24
C HIS A 266 -14.16 26.40 -5.88
N LEU A 267 -13.55 25.33 -5.35
CA LEU A 267 -13.76 24.81 -3.99
C LEU A 267 -13.39 25.85 -2.92
N GLU A 268 -12.25 26.52 -3.08
CA GLU A 268 -11.83 27.61 -2.18
C GLU A 268 -12.76 28.82 -2.25
N GLU A 269 -13.28 29.17 -3.44
CA GLU A 269 -14.28 30.25 -3.58
C GLU A 269 -15.63 29.88 -2.93
N ALA A 270 -16.09 28.63 -3.06
CA ALA A 270 -17.27 28.14 -2.34
C ALA A 270 -17.08 28.21 -0.83
N ARG A 271 -15.94 27.72 -0.33
CA ARG A 271 -15.54 27.79 1.07
C ARG A 271 -15.40 29.24 1.58
N ARG A 272 -14.97 30.17 0.74
CA ARG A 272 -14.87 31.61 1.06
C ARG A 272 -16.25 32.25 1.15
N ARG A 273 -17.21 31.84 0.31
CA ARG A 273 -18.61 32.32 0.30
C ARG A 273 -19.50 31.71 1.39
N ASP A 274 -19.04 30.67 2.10
CA ASP A 274 -19.88 29.81 2.94
C ASP A 274 -21.04 29.17 2.13
N ALA A 275 -20.70 28.74 0.93
CA ALA A 275 -21.60 28.14 -0.04
C ALA A 275 -21.32 26.63 -0.19
N ASP A 276 -22.35 25.86 -0.51
CA ASP A 276 -22.20 24.46 -0.92
C ASP A 276 -21.51 24.42 -2.31
N PHE A 277 -20.71 23.39 -2.60
CA PHE A 277 -20.01 23.24 -3.88
C PHE A 277 -20.63 22.10 -4.70
N LEU A 278 -20.80 22.33 -6.01
CA LEU A 278 -21.26 21.34 -6.97
C LEU A 278 -20.30 21.33 -8.18
N SER A 279 -19.73 20.18 -8.52
CA SER A 279 -18.90 20.05 -9.73
C SER A 279 -19.75 19.64 -10.93
N VAL A 280 -19.47 20.25 -12.07
CA VAL A 280 -20.05 19.92 -13.37
C VAL A 280 -18.93 19.76 -14.38
N ASN A 281 -18.85 18.57 -14.98
CA ASN A 281 -17.91 18.25 -16.04
C ASN A 281 -18.51 18.73 -17.38
N PRO A 282 -17.80 19.58 -18.16
CA PRO A 282 -18.31 20.08 -19.45
C PRO A 282 -18.52 18.97 -20.50
N ASN A 283 -17.85 17.83 -20.35
CA ASN A 283 -17.97 16.68 -21.22
C ASN A 283 -19.13 15.77 -20.82
N ALA A 284 -19.95 16.10 -19.81
CA ALA A 284 -20.97 15.19 -19.29
C ALA A 284 -22.41 15.65 -19.56
N ILE A 285 -23.27 14.69 -19.91
CA ILE A 285 -24.73 14.82 -19.79
C ILE A 285 -25.16 14.44 -18.38
N TYR A 286 -26.14 15.18 -17.88
CA TYR A 286 -26.76 14.99 -16.58
C TYR A 286 -28.21 14.55 -16.74
N ALA A 287 -28.67 13.64 -15.88
CA ALA A 287 -30.04 13.17 -15.92
C ALA A 287 -31.08 14.26 -15.60
N ALA A 288 -32.28 14.12 -16.16
CA ALA A 288 -33.43 14.96 -15.86
C ALA A 288 -33.67 15.05 -14.34
N GLY A 289 -33.70 16.27 -13.80
CA GLY A 289 -33.86 16.51 -12.37
C GLY A 289 -32.59 16.34 -11.51
N PHE A 290 -31.39 16.14 -12.09
CA PHE A 290 -30.11 15.95 -11.37
C PHE A 290 -29.95 16.82 -10.11
N PHE A 291 -30.08 18.15 -10.23
CA PHE A 291 -29.92 19.05 -9.08
C PHE A 291 -31.00 18.89 -8.00
N LYS A 292 -32.23 18.52 -8.36
CA LYS A 292 -33.29 18.24 -7.38
C LYS A 292 -32.88 17.08 -6.48
N GLN A 293 -32.36 16.00 -7.08
CA GLN A 293 -31.93 14.80 -6.36
C GLN A 293 -30.68 15.07 -5.52
N VAL A 294 -29.71 15.84 -6.06
CA VAL A 294 -28.54 16.32 -5.30
C VAL A 294 -28.95 17.11 -4.05
N LEU A 295 -29.89 18.05 -4.19
CA LEU A 295 -30.37 18.87 -3.07
C LEU A 295 -31.16 18.05 -2.04
N GLN A 296 -31.94 17.06 -2.48
CA GLN A 296 -32.68 16.16 -1.59
C GLN A 296 -31.72 15.34 -0.72
N LEU A 297 -30.72 14.66 -1.30
CA LEU A 297 -29.75 13.87 -0.53
C LEU A 297 -28.86 14.75 0.38
N ALA A 298 -28.55 15.98 -0.04
CA ALA A 298 -27.86 16.94 0.81
C ALA A 298 -28.70 17.35 2.05
N GLU A 299 -30.03 17.43 1.91
CA GLU A 299 -30.95 17.73 3.02
C GLU A 299 -31.18 16.52 3.95
N ASP A 300 -31.05 15.29 3.43
CA ASP A 300 -30.92 14.05 4.21
C ASP A 300 -29.56 13.90 4.95
N LYS A 301 -28.74 14.96 4.94
CA LYS A 301 -27.46 15.17 5.66
C LYS A 301 -26.23 14.47 5.05
N SER A 302 -26.28 14.09 3.78
CA SER A 302 -25.07 13.65 3.07
C SER A 302 -24.09 14.83 2.90
N GLU A 303 -23.02 14.84 3.69
CA GLU A 303 -22.01 15.90 3.69
C GLU A 303 -21.17 15.94 2.39
N ILE A 304 -21.13 14.82 1.64
CA ILE A 304 -20.55 14.68 0.31
C ILE A 304 -21.46 13.76 -0.51
N LEU A 305 -21.68 14.09 -1.79
CA LEU A 305 -22.14 13.14 -2.81
C LEU A 305 -21.00 12.89 -3.81
N SER A 306 -20.71 11.62 -4.08
CA SER A 306 -19.70 11.22 -5.07
C SER A 306 -20.29 10.20 -6.03
N ALA A 307 -20.08 10.39 -7.34
CA ALA A 307 -20.66 9.55 -8.37
C ALA A 307 -19.62 8.83 -9.22
N VAL A 308 -20.00 7.67 -9.76
CA VAL A 308 -19.25 7.00 -10.82
C VAL A 308 -19.67 7.55 -12.17
N VAL A 309 -18.67 7.90 -12.99
CA VAL A 309 -18.86 8.33 -14.37
C VAL A 309 -18.64 7.13 -15.31
N TRP A 310 -19.35 7.11 -16.43
CA TRP A 310 -19.12 6.17 -17.53
C TRP A 310 -18.87 6.91 -18.84
N LEU A 311 -18.17 6.21 -19.75
CA LEU A 311 -17.80 6.69 -21.08
C LEU A 311 -18.65 5.94 -22.13
N PRO A 312 -19.71 6.55 -22.68
CA PRO A 312 -20.48 5.99 -23.79
C PRO A 312 -19.95 6.50 -25.15
N ASP A 313 -20.29 5.76 -26.21
CA ASP A 313 -20.06 6.21 -27.58
C ASP A 313 -20.86 7.50 -27.84
N ARG A 314 -20.15 8.57 -28.19
CA ARG A 314 -20.77 9.83 -28.59
C ARG A 314 -21.70 9.63 -29.80
N GLY A 315 -21.35 8.75 -30.74
CA GLY A 315 -22.19 8.42 -31.89
C GLY A 315 -23.54 7.82 -31.50
N PHE A 316 -23.63 7.07 -30.40
CA PHE A 316 -24.86 6.53 -29.83
C PHE A 316 -25.67 7.61 -29.13
N ILE A 317 -25.04 8.43 -28.30
CA ILE A 317 -25.73 9.53 -27.62
C ILE A 317 -26.27 10.58 -28.62
N ASP A 318 -25.50 10.92 -29.65
CA ASP A 318 -25.91 11.85 -30.72
C ASP A 318 -27.10 11.34 -31.56
N ARG A 319 -27.50 10.07 -31.42
CA ARG A 319 -28.73 9.50 -32.01
C ARG A 319 -29.92 9.61 -31.05
N GLU A 320 -29.76 9.20 -29.80
CA GLU A 320 -30.84 9.28 -28.81
C GLU A 320 -31.17 10.74 -28.42
N LEU A 321 -30.21 11.67 -28.47
CA LEU A 321 -30.50 13.10 -28.32
C LEU A 321 -31.40 13.62 -29.45
N LYS A 322 -31.02 13.38 -30.71
CA LYS A 322 -31.84 13.80 -31.88
C LYS A 322 -33.23 13.19 -31.86
N ARG A 323 -33.37 12.01 -31.25
CA ARG A 323 -34.66 11.37 -31.01
C ARG A 323 -35.50 12.13 -29.97
N ASN A 324 -34.93 12.44 -28.80
CA ASN A 324 -35.63 13.23 -27.78
C ASN A 324 -35.94 14.67 -28.26
N GLU A 325 -35.08 15.26 -29.10
CA GLU A 325 -35.34 16.53 -29.78
C GLU A 325 -36.60 16.47 -30.68
N THR A 326 -36.85 15.35 -31.39
CA THR A 326 -38.11 15.18 -32.17
C THR A 326 -39.36 15.12 -31.29
N ASP A 327 -39.25 14.62 -30.06
CA ASP A 327 -40.35 14.58 -29.09
C ASP A 327 -40.45 15.89 -28.26
N GLY A 328 -39.56 16.86 -28.51
CA GLY A 328 -39.56 18.19 -27.90
C GLY A 328 -38.99 18.24 -26.47
N SER A 329 -38.43 17.14 -25.95
CA SER A 329 -37.76 17.12 -24.64
C SER A 329 -36.25 17.25 -24.80
N ALA A 330 -35.66 18.19 -24.05
CA ALA A 330 -34.21 18.23 -23.83
C ALA A 330 -33.78 17.47 -22.56
N SER A 331 -34.70 16.75 -21.90
CA SER A 331 -34.45 15.97 -20.69
C SER A 331 -34.25 14.49 -21.02
N ILE A 332 -33.22 13.87 -20.42
CA ILE A 332 -33.00 12.43 -20.48
C ILE A 332 -33.21 11.86 -19.07
N PRO A 333 -34.27 11.08 -18.82
CA PRO A 333 -34.50 10.38 -17.56
C PRO A 333 -33.28 9.56 -17.10
N ALA A 334 -33.02 9.51 -15.80
CA ALA A 334 -31.88 8.79 -15.22
C ALA A 334 -31.80 7.32 -15.69
N GLY A 335 -32.95 6.63 -15.76
CA GLY A 335 -33.02 5.25 -16.25
C GLY A 335 -32.59 5.10 -17.72
N ILE A 336 -32.97 6.04 -18.60
CA ILE A 336 -32.51 6.06 -19.99
C ILE A 336 -31.01 6.35 -20.03
N LEU A 337 -30.51 7.36 -19.31
CA LEU A 337 -29.08 7.72 -19.36
C LEU A 337 -28.18 6.62 -18.79
N THR A 338 -28.61 5.92 -17.74
CA THR A 338 -28.00 4.67 -17.25
C THR A 338 -28.05 3.57 -18.30
N HIS A 339 -29.20 3.35 -18.96
CA HIS A 339 -29.32 2.35 -20.01
C HIS A 339 -28.38 2.64 -21.20
N MET A 340 -28.24 3.90 -21.62
CA MET A 340 -27.31 4.32 -22.67
C MET A 340 -25.85 4.02 -22.30
N GLY A 341 -25.45 4.31 -21.06
CA GLY A 341 -24.12 3.94 -20.54
C GLY A 341 -23.90 2.43 -20.54
N LEU A 342 -24.84 1.67 -19.98
CA LEU A 342 -24.74 0.22 -19.89
C LEU A 342 -24.74 -0.47 -21.25
N VAL A 343 -25.57 -0.05 -22.22
CA VAL A 343 -25.65 -0.65 -23.55
C VAL A 343 -24.35 -0.47 -24.35
N VAL A 344 -23.66 0.67 -24.19
CA VAL A 344 -22.40 0.91 -24.90
C VAL A 344 -21.20 0.28 -24.18
N SER A 345 -21.10 0.40 -22.85
CA SER A 345 -19.96 -0.18 -22.12
C SER A 345 -20.03 -1.70 -22.07
N ALA A 346 -21.19 -2.31 -21.79
CA ALA A 346 -21.28 -3.75 -21.50
C ALA A 346 -20.71 -4.70 -22.57
N PRO A 347 -20.85 -4.49 -23.89
CA PRO A 347 -20.22 -5.34 -24.90
C PRO A 347 -18.68 -5.41 -24.79
N ALA A 348 -18.03 -4.39 -24.23
CA ALA A 348 -16.61 -4.37 -23.91
C ALA A 348 -16.31 -4.66 -22.41
N SER A 349 -17.26 -4.38 -21.50
CA SER A 349 -17.07 -4.41 -20.05
C SER A 349 -17.69 -5.61 -19.30
N CYS A 350 -18.42 -6.51 -19.97
CA CYS A 350 -19.06 -7.69 -19.34
C CYS A 350 -18.07 -8.73 -18.78
N THR A 351 -16.76 -8.53 -18.93
CA THR A 351 -15.71 -9.45 -18.50
C THR A 351 -14.78 -8.71 -17.54
N THR A 352 -14.86 -9.05 -16.24
CA THR A 352 -14.20 -8.41 -15.08
C THR A 352 -13.04 -7.50 -15.44
N PHE A 353 -13.33 -6.22 -15.70
CA PHE A 353 -12.29 -5.29 -16.12
C PHE A 353 -11.36 -4.98 -14.94
N VAL A 354 -10.06 -4.95 -15.22
CA VAL A 354 -9.04 -4.39 -14.31
C VAL A 354 -8.22 -3.38 -15.10
N GLU A 355 -8.79 -2.19 -15.22
CA GLU A 355 -8.25 -1.10 -16.03
C GLU A 355 -7.06 -0.47 -15.30
N GLY A 356 -5.96 -0.19 -16.01
CA GLY A 356 -4.83 0.52 -15.42
C GLY A 356 -4.08 -0.17 -14.27
N PHE A 357 -4.09 -1.50 -14.12
CA PHE A 357 -3.19 -2.19 -13.16
C PHE A 357 -1.94 -2.76 -13.83
N VAL A 358 -2.06 -3.27 -15.07
CA VAL A 358 -0.93 -3.84 -15.83
C VAL A 358 -0.04 -2.74 -16.44
N ALA A 359 -0.63 -1.61 -16.81
CA ALA A 359 0.06 -0.49 -17.49
C ALA A 359 0.59 0.60 -16.53
N THR A 360 0.00 0.78 -15.36
CA THR A 360 0.34 1.88 -14.44
C THR A 360 0.80 1.36 -13.08
N ARG A 361 2.12 1.27 -12.88
CA ARG A 361 2.77 0.95 -11.58
C ARG A 361 2.75 2.14 -10.59
N GLY A 362 1.63 2.86 -10.53
CA GLY A 362 1.38 4.01 -9.65
C GLY A 362 0.14 3.82 -8.78
N PRO A 363 -0.21 4.76 -7.89
CA PRO A 363 -1.38 4.66 -7.02
C PRO A 363 -2.65 5.20 -7.71
N THR A 364 -2.48 5.78 -8.90
CA THR A 364 -3.50 6.08 -9.90
C THR A 364 -3.90 4.82 -10.68
N ALA A 365 -3.55 3.62 -10.22
CA ALA A 365 -4.10 2.38 -10.73
C ALA A 365 -5.62 2.37 -10.47
N HIS A 366 -6.38 2.65 -11.53
CA HIS A 366 -7.84 2.83 -11.50
C HIS A 366 -8.56 1.49 -11.35
N LEU A 367 -8.49 0.89 -10.15
CA LEU A 367 -9.16 -0.37 -9.84
C LEU A 367 -10.69 -0.19 -9.89
N ARG A 368 -11.27 -0.34 -11.08
CA ARG A 368 -12.70 -0.30 -11.39
C ARG A 368 -13.21 -1.72 -11.68
N LEU A 369 -13.74 -2.41 -10.68
CA LEU A 369 -14.42 -3.70 -10.88
C LEU A 369 -15.91 -3.46 -11.17
N THR A 370 -16.41 -4.02 -12.26
CA THR A 370 -17.82 -3.90 -12.69
C THR A 370 -18.49 -5.27 -12.72
N TRP A 371 -19.69 -5.38 -12.14
CA TRP A 371 -20.39 -6.66 -11.93
C TRP A 371 -21.85 -6.59 -12.36
N THR A 372 -22.27 -7.50 -13.24
CA THR A 372 -23.66 -7.64 -13.67
C THR A 372 -24.46 -8.48 -12.66
N GLY A 373 -25.48 -7.85 -12.07
CA GLY A 373 -26.57 -8.51 -11.36
C GLY A 373 -27.74 -8.83 -12.31
N LYS A 374 -28.79 -9.45 -11.77
CA LYS A 374 -30.01 -9.80 -12.53
C LYS A 374 -30.76 -8.56 -13.05
N ASP A 375 -30.74 -7.50 -12.26
CA ASP A 375 -31.54 -6.28 -12.40
C ASP A 375 -30.74 -5.01 -12.09
N HIS A 376 -29.42 -5.12 -11.93
CA HIS A 376 -28.51 -4.02 -11.62
C HIS A 376 -27.08 -4.30 -12.12
N VAL A 377 -26.21 -3.29 -12.06
CA VAL A 377 -24.76 -3.40 -12.24
C VAL A 377 -24.06 -2.72 -11.05
N ASP A 378 -23.23 -3.46 -10.32
CA ASP A 378 -22.45 -2.94 -9.19
C ASP A 378 -21.04 -2.56 -9.66
N ILE A 379 -20.65 -1.29 -9.43
CA ILE A 379 -19.33 -0.76 -9.79
C ILE A 379 -18.55 -0.39 -8.51
N TYR A 380 -17.44 -1.07 -8.27
CA TYR A 380 -16.48 -0.74 -7.22
C TYR A 380 -15.31 0.03 -7.86
N THR A 381 -15.01 1.24 -7.40
CA THR A 381 -13.90 2.05 -7.94
C THR A 381 -13.15 2.80 -6.83
N THR A 382 -11.88 3.14 -7.08
CA THR A 382 -11.11 4.06 -6.23
C THR A 382 -11.32 5.52 -6.60
N CYS A 383 -11.77 5.81 -7.83
CA CYS A 383 -11.99 7.16 -8.34
C CYS A 383 -13.49 7.44 -8.56
N HIS A 384 -13.93 8.57 -8.03
CA HIS A 384 -15.31 9.07 -8.09
C HIS A 384 -15.29 10.58 -8.34
N GLU A 385 -16.24 11.10 -9.10
CA GLU A 385 -16.39 12.55 -9.28
C GLU A 385 -17.14 13.22 -8.13
N ILE A 386 -16.76 14.46 -7.82
CA ILE A 386 -17.31 15.22 -6.69
C ILE A 386 -18.59 15.94 -7.12
N VAL A 387 -19.73 15.26 -7.00
CA VAL A 387 -21.03 15.84 -7.35
C VAL A 387 -21.41 16.98 -6.42
N PHE A 388 -21.25 16.80 -5.11
CA PHE A 388 -21.65 17.78 -4.10
C PHE A 388 -20.74 17.73 -2.87
N LEU A 389 -20.41 18.90 -2.32
CA LEU A 389 -19.78 19.07 -1.02
C LEU A 389 -20.54 20.13 -0.21
N ALA A 390 -21.04 19.74 0.97
CA ALA A 390 -21.69 20.67 1.87
C ALA A 390 -20.71 21.72 2.40
N ARG A 391 -21.18 22.96 2.62
CA ARG A 391 -20.39 24.04 3.23
C ARG A 391 -19.85 23.70 4.63
N THR A 392 -20.47 22.76 5.34
CA THR A 392 -19.96 22.23 6.62
C THR A 392 -18.68 21.42 6.42
N SER A 393 -18.63 20.57 5.40
CA SER A 393 -17.45 19.79 4.98
C SER A 393 -16.35 20.71 4.45
N LEU A 394 -16.70 21.68 3.60
CA LEU A 394 -15.75 22.68 3.09
C LEU A 394 -15.11 23.51 4.22
N LYS A 395 -15.83 23.78 5.31
CA LYS A 395 -15.26 24.42 6.51
C LYS A 395 -14.24 23.54 7.27
N LYS A 396 -14.42 22.20 7.26
CA LYS A 396 -13.46 21.23 7.81
C LYS A 396 -12.24 21.02 6.90
N MET A 397 -12.36 21.37 5.61
CA MET A 397 -11.39 21.06 4.56
C MET A 397 -9.97 21.54 4.89
N SER A 398 -9.01 20.65 4.62
CA SER A 398 -7.58 20.96 4.60
C SER A 398 -7.29 22.20 3.72
N ARG A 399 -6.38 23.08 4.15
CA ARG A 399 -5.92 24.23 3.34
C ARG A 399 -4.86 23.87 2.30
N ARG A 400 -4.57 22.58 2.09
CA ARG A 400 -3.56 22.18 1.10
C ARG A 400 -4.18 22.21 -0.28
N PHE A 401 -3.57 22.98 -1.17
CA PHE A 401 -3.88 22.95 -2.58
C PHE A 401 -3.76 21.53 -3.15
N SER A 402 -4.68 21.16 -4.04
CA SER A 402 -4.69 19.88 -4.76
C SER A 402 -4.73 20.15 -6.27
N LEU A 403 -3.95 19.37 -7.03
CA LEU A 403 -4.04 19.33 -8.49
C LEU A 403 -5.15 18.41 -9.01
N ARG A 404 -5.74 17.55 -8.17
CA ARG A 404 -6.72 16.51 -8.57
C ARG A 404 -7.75 16.25 -7.45
N PRO A 405 -8.67 17.18 -7.15
CA PRO A 405 -9.58 17.08 -6.00
C PRO A 405 -10.38 15.77 -5.90
N SER A 406 -10.87 15.22 -7.02
CA SER A 406 -11.60 13.94 -7.03
C SER A 406 -10.73 12.74 -6.65
N ALA A 407 -9.47 12.71 -7.07
CA ALA A 407 -8.49 11.70 -6.63
C ALA A 407 -8.01 11.91 -5.18
N GLU A 408 -8.21 13.11 -4.62
CA GLU A 408 -7.72 13.52 -3.30
C GLU A 408 -8.83 13.78 -2.26
N LEU A 409 -10.02 13.20 -2.47
CA LEU A 409 -11.15 13.27 -1.54
C LEU A 409 -10.77 12.95 -0.08
N ASP A 410 -9.85 12.03 0.18
CA ASP A 410 -9.42 11.66 1.53
C ASP A 410 -8.53 12.69 2.23
N THR A 411 -7.85 13.59 1.51
CA THR A 411 -7.06 14.70 2.09
C THR A 411 -7.87 15.99 2.18
N ILE A 412 -8.91 16.12 1.36
CA ILE A 412 -9.93 17.16 1.41
C ILE A 412 -10.88 16.96 2.60
N LEU A 413 -11.29 15.72 2.88
CA LEU A 413 -12.32 15.41 3.88
C LEU A 413 -11.76 15.09 5.28
N GLY A 414 -12.35 15.72 6.30
CA GLY A 414 -12.07 15.41 7.71
C GLY A 414 -12.42 13.97 8.09
N ASP A 415 -11.73 13.45 9.11
CA ASP A 415 -11.79 12.04 9.57
C ASP A 415 -13.20 11.54 9.92
N ASP A 416 -14.12 12.45 10.24
CA ASP A 416 -15.51 12.22 10.59
C ASP A 416 -16.47 12.11 9.39
N ALA A 417 -16.09 12.67 8.23
CA ALA A 417 -17.00 12.80 7.09
C ALA A 417 -17.11 11.48 6.29
N VAL A 418 -18.34 11.04 6.00
CA VAL A 418 -18.64 9.83 5.22
C VAL A 418 -19.30 10.25 3.90
N PRO A 419 -18.72 9.94 2.73
CA PRO A 419 -19.35 10.24 1.45
C PRO A 419 -20.48 9.26 1.15
N HIS A 420 -21.56 9.78 0.55
CA HIS A 420 -22.59 8.96 -0.09
C HIS A 420 -22.17 8.66 -1.52
N PHE A 421 -22.03 7.37 -1.85
CA PHE A 421 -21.75 6.92 -3.20
C PHE A 421 -23.06 6.76 -3.97
N VAL A 422 -23.25 7.66 -4.93
CA VAL A 422 -24.48 7.83 -5.70
C VAL A 422 -24.80 6.57 -6.51
N ALA A 423 -26.00 6.03 -6.30
CA ALA A 423 -26.57 4.92 -7.07
C ALA A 423 -27.60 5.43 -8.10
N ALA A 424 -27.96 4.64 -9.11
CA ALA A 424 -28.96 5.06 -10.10
C ALA A 424 -30.36 5.25 -9.49
N GLU A 425 -30.65 4.56 -8.38
CA GLU A 425 -31.87 4.72 -7.58
C GLU A 425 -31.97 6.09 -6.88
N ASP A 426 -30.85 6.82 -6.71
CA ASP A 426 -30.86 8.22 -6.27
C ASP A 426 -31.38 9.17 -7.37
N GLY A 427 -31.41 8.72 -8.65
CA GLY A 427 -31.74 9.55 -9.81
C GLY A 427 -30.64 10.54 -10.22
N ILE A 428 -29.47 10.50 -9.57
CA ILE A 428 -28.29 11.30 -9.90
C ILE A 428 -27.41 10.46 -10.83
N VAL A 429 -27.36 10.83 -12.11
CA VAL A 429 -26.73 10.03 -13.17
C VAL A 429 -25.96 10.93 -14.12
N ILE A 430 -24.73 10.53 -14.48
CA ILE A 430 -23.72 11.33 -15.20
C ILE A 430 -23.06 10.47 -16.29
N ALA A 431 -23.05 10.94 -17.52
CA ALA A 431 -22.46 10.27 -18.67
C ALA A 431 -21.44 11.17 -19.38
N GLU A 432 -20.14 10.84 -19.36
CA GLU A 432 -19.07 11.67 -19.94
C GLU A 432 -18.64 11.19 -21.33
N PHE A 433 -18.46 12.11 -22.28
CA PHE A 433 -17.92 11.79 -23.59
C PHE A 433 -16.41 11.50 -23.53
N GLY A 434 -16.07 10.22 -23.60
CA GLY A 434 -14.73 9.75 -23.91
C GLY A 434 -14.20 10.31 -25.25
N LEU A 435 -12.92 10.05 -25.53
CA LEU A 435 -12.36 10.33 -26.85
C LEU A 435 -13.13 9.55 -27.95
N PRO A 436 -13.18 10.04 -29.20
CA PRO A 436 -13.63 9.21 -30.30
C PRO A 436 -12.74 7.96 -30.42
N PRO A 437 -13.27 6.79 -30.84
CA PRO A 437 -12.49 5.56 -30.98
C PRO A 437 -11.20 5.78 -31.80
N GLY A 438 -10.07 5.28 -31.30
CA GLY A 438 -8.73 5.60 -31.81
C GLY A 438 -8.09 6.86 -31.20
N GLY A 439 -8.70 7.47 -30.18
CA GLY A 439 -8.02 8.40 -29.27
C GLY A 439 -7.02 7.68 -28.34
N PHE A 440 -6.21 8.43 -27.60
CA PHE A 440 -5.07 7.87 -26.86
C PHE A 440 -5.45 6.85 -25.76
N ASP A 441 -6.69 6.84 -25.25
CA ASP A 441 -7.21 5.80 -24.35
C ASP A 441 -7.12 4.37 -24.94
N ASP A 442 -7.24 4.20 -26.27
CA ASP A 442 -7.09 2.90 -26.96
C ASP A 442 -5.62 2.41 -26.99
N ILE A 443 -4.65 3.28 -26.66
CA ILE A 443 -3.25 2.89 -26.52
C ILE A 443 -2.99 2.56 -25.05
N ALA A 444 -2.73 1.28 -24.76
CA ALA A 444 -2.29 0.82 -23.45
C ALA A 444 -1.14 1.70 -22.93
N GLY A 445 -1.45 2.57 -21.96
CA GLY A 445 -0.62 3.72 -21.61
C GLY A 445 0.80 3.31 -21.24
N ASP A 446 1.78 3.88 -21.94
CA ASP A 446 3.20 3.58 -21.75
C ASP A 446 3.61 3.79 -20.28
N PRO A 447 3.97 2.72 -19.54
CA PRO A 447 4.26 2.81 -18.11
C PRO A 447 5.37 3.82 -17.79
N ALA A 448 6.35 3.97 -18.70
CA ALA A 448 7.51 4.83 -18.54
C ALA A 448 7.18 6.34 -18.61
N LYS A 449 5.92 6.72 -18.86
CA LYS A 449 5.47 8.13 -18.86
C LYS A 449 4.88 8.59 -17.52
N PHE A 450 4.73 7.68 -16.56
CA PHE A 450 4.18 7.95 -15.24
C PHE A 450 5.29 7.96 -14.15
N PRO A 451 5.64 9.15 -13.61
CA PRO A 451 6.67 9.32 -12.58
C PRO A 451 6.60 8.34 -11.40
N ALA A 452 7.70 7.62 -11.15
CA ALA A 452 7.82 6.62 -10.08
C ALA A 452 7.70 7.22 -8.65
N PHE A 453 7.65 8.56 -8.53
CA PHE A 453 7.42 9.26 -7.27
C PHE A 453 5.96 9.25 -6.81
N VAL A 454 4.97 9.23 -7.71
CA VAL A 454 3.56 9.38 -7.33
C VAL A 454 3.07 8.23 -6.46
N ALA A 455 3.65 7.03 -6.62
CA ALA A 455 3.34 5.73 -5.99
C ALA A 455 3.29 5.62 -4.45
N ARG A 456 3.37 6.74 -3.70
CA ARG A 456 3.93 6.75 -2.33
C ARG A 456 2.97 7.21 -1.23
N LEU A 457 1.68 7.31 -1.51
CA LEU A 457 0.66 7.80 -0.57
C LEU A 457 -0.26 6.68 -0.06
N LEU A 458 -0.10 6.32 1.21
CA LEU A 458 -1.04 5.49 1.97
C LEU A 458 -2.33 6.29 2.23
N ARG A 459 -3.46 5.81 1.69
CA ARG A 459 -4.79 6.48 1.77
C ARG A 459 -5.87 5.50 2.30
N PRO A 460 -5.91 5.20 3.62
CA PRO A 460 -6.79 4.16 4.17
C PRO A 460 -8.30 4.34 3.90
N ARG A 461 -8.73 5.58 3.59
CA ARG A 461 -10.12 5.89 3.23
C ARG A 461 -10.51 5.41 1.84
N GLN A 462 -9.59 5.37 0.87
CA GLN A 462 -9.88 4.83 -0.47
C GLN A 462 -10.26 3.34 -0.40
N ALA A 463 -9.67 2.58 0.54
CA ALA A 463 -10.06 1.19 0.79
C ALA A 463 -11.45 1.04 1.44
N ALA A 464 -11.97 2.08 2.10
CA ALA A 464 -13.34 2.13 2.61
C ALA A 464 -14.35 2.57 1.54
N PHE A 465 -13.92 3.40 0.58
CA PHE A 465 -14.70 3.79 -0.60
C PHE A 465 -14.86 2.60 -1.54
N PHE A 466 -13.77 1.89 -1.86
CA PHE A 466 -13.78 0.69 -2.71
C PHE A 466 -14.60 -0.50 -2.14
N ARG A 467 -15.09 -0.43 -0.91
CA ARG A 467 -16.02 -1.43 -0.32
C ARG A 467 -17.49 -1.12 -0.55
N GLN A 468 -17.83 0.04 -1.12
CA GLN A 468 -19.18 0.50 -1.36
C GLN A 468 -19.41 0.57 -2.89
N PRO A 469 -20.13 -0.40 -3.49
CA PRO A 469 -20.40 -0.37 -4.92
C PRO A 469 -21.43 0.72 -5.23
N VAL A 470 -21.22 1.45 -6.31
CA VAL A 470 -22.28 2.21 -6.97
C VAL A 470 -23.16 1.21 -7.74
N ARG A 471 -24.42 1.12 -7.32
CA ARG A 471 -25.42 0.25 -7.93
C ARG A 471 -26.21 0.98 -9.02
N LEU A 472 -26.17 0.46 -10.24
CA LEU A 472 -26.90 0.99 -11.39
C LEU A 472 -28.04 0.04 -11.77
N ALA A 473 -29.28 0.40 -11.47
CA ALA A 473 -30.45 -0.41 -11.81
C ALA A 473 -30.63 -0.55 -13.34
N VAL A 474 -30.99 -1.77 -13.77
CA VAL A 474 -31.28 -2.14 -15.18
C VAL A 474 -32.81 -2.18 -15.44
N SER A 475 -33.61 -1.94 -14.39
CA SER A 475 -35.06 -1.85 -14.47
C SER A 475 -35.56 -0.63 -15.25
N ARG A 476 -36.68 -0.81 -15.94
CA ARG A 476 -37.38 0.23 -16.71
C ARG A 476 -37.98 1.30 -15.79
N PRO A 477 -38.12 2.56 -16.24
CA PRO A 477 -39.21 3.42 -15.80
C PRO A 477 -40.56 2.71 -16.01
N ALA A 478 -41.55 2.95 -15.15
CA ALA A 478 -42.80 2.19 -15.19
C ALA A 478 -43.68 2.52 -16.41
N ASP A 479 -43.51 3.71 -17.00
CA ASP A 479 -44.57 4.39 -17.77
C ASP A 479 -44.33 4.45 -19.30
N GLU A 480 -43.28 3.83 -19.82
CA GLU A 480 -42.94 3.85 -21.26
C GLU A 480 -43.80 2.89 -22.12
N PRO A 481 -44.12 3.20 -23.39
CA PRO A 481 -44.80 2.28 -24.31
C PRO A 481 -43.89 1.13 -24.76
N ALA A 482 -44.44 -0.05 -25.06
CA ALA A 482 -43.66 -1.29 -25.22
C ALA A 482 -43.12 -1.59 -26.64
N ASP A 483 -43.46 -0.75 -27.63
CA ASP A 483 -43.18 -0.98 -29.06
C ASP A 483 -41.94 -0.21 -29.58
N ASP A 484 -41.02 0.11 -28.68
CA ASP A 484 -39.91 1.03 -28.93
C ASP A 484 -38.70 0.35 -29.62
N PRO A 485 -37.99 0.99 -30.58
CA PRO A 485 -36.68 0.53 -31.05
C PRO A 485 -35.64 0.36 -29.93
N ALA A 486 -35.72 1.20 -28.89
CA ALA A 486 -34.98 1.06 -27.65
C ALA A 486 -35.48 -0.15 -26.84
N ASP A 487 -36.73 -0.59 -26.95
CA ASP A 487 -37.17 -1.88 -26.39
C ASP A 487 -36.74 -3.09 -27.24
N ALA A 488 -36.42 -2.92 -28.53
CA ALA A 488 -35.70 -3.93 -29.30
C ALA A 488 -34.21 -4.00 -28.93
N LEU A 489 -33.54 -2.85 -28.74
CA LEU A 489 -32.16 -2.77 -28.22
C LEU A 489 -32.06 -3.23 -26.76
N ARG A 490 -33.03 -2.88 -25.91
CA ARG A 490 -33.16 -3.31 -24.52
C ARG A 490 -33.59 -4.76 -24.44
N SER A 491 -34.41 -5.28 -25.36
CA SER A 491 -34.65 -6.73 -25.46
C SER A 491 -33.40 -7.45 -25.95
N ALA A 492 -32.59 -6.87 -26.84
CA ALA A 492 -31.30 -7.43 -27.24
C ALA A 492 -30.26 -7.36 -26.10
N PHE A 493 -30.23 -6.28 -25.31
CA PHE A 493 -29.35 -6.11 -24.15
C PHE A 493 -29.79 -6.97 -22.97
N LEU A 494 -31.08 -7.05 -22.66
CA LEU A 494 -31.65 -7.98 -21.68
C LEU A 494 -31.57 -9.43 -22.15
N THR A 495 -31.65 -9.72 -23.46
CA THR A 495 -31.37 -11.06 -24.01
C THR A 495 -29.88 -11.36 -23.97
N SER A 496 -28.98 -10.37 -24.12
CA SER A 496 -27.54 -10.56 -23.94
C SER A 496 -27.18 -10.73 -22.47
N LEU A 497 -27.79 -9.97 -21.56
CA LEU A 497 -27.73 -10.18 -20.12
C LEU A 497 -28.40 -11.51 -19.72
N GLN A 498 -29.44 -11.99 -20.40
CA GLN A 498 -30.07 -13.29 -20.09
C GLN A 498 -29.23 -14.46 -20.64
N LYS A 499 -28.63 -14.31 -21.83
CA LYS A 499 -27.56 -15.17 -22.36
C LYS A 499 -26.25 -15.08 -21.54
N ALA A 500 -26.13 -14.07 -20.67
CA ALA A 500 -25.08 -13.93 -19.66
C ALA A 500 -25.60 -14.13 -18.21
N ASN A 501 -26.87 -14.53 -18.03
CA ASN A 501 -27.45 -15.07 -16.78
C ASN A 501 -27.50 -16.61 -16.83
N ASP A 502 -27.48 -17.22 -18.02
CA ASP A 502 -26.55 -18.34 -18.21
C ASP A 502 -25.16 -17.71 -18.06
N PRO A 503 -24.49 -17.85 -16.90
CA PRO A 503 -23.43 -16.92 -16.52
C PRO A 503 -22.34 -16.90 -17.59
N ALA A 504 -21.98 -15.70 -18.04
CA ALA A 504 -20.75 -15.46 -18.80
C ALA A 504 -19.56 -15.74 -17.88
N THR A 505 -19.36 -17.03 -17.64
CA THR A 505 -18.46 -17.63 -16.66
C THR A 505 -17.08 -17.18 -17.11
N PRO A 506 -16.45 -16.21 -16.42
CA PRO A 506 -15.38 -15.38 -16.99
C PRO A 506 -14.34 -16.29 -17.59
N THR A 507 -13.89 -15.97 -18.81
CA THR A 507 -12.97 -16.88 -19.50
C THR A 507 -11.77 -17.13 -18.59
N VAL A 508 -11.19 -18.32 -18.71
CA VAL A 508 -10.12 -18.74 -17.82
C VAL A 508 -9.03 -17.67 -17.74
N ASP A 509 -8.64 -17.07 -18.87
CA ASP A 509 -7.68 -15.97 -18.93
C ASP A 509 -8.15 -14.68 -18.22
N GLN A 510 -9.44 -14.34 -18.26
CA GLN A 510 -10.02 -13.19 -17.55
C GLN A 510 -10.02 -13.40 -16.03
N ALA A 511 -10.47 -14.58 -15.58
CA ALA A 511 -10.43 -14.94 -14.17
C ALA A 511 -8.98 -14.97 -13.64
N LEU A 512 -8.05 -15.54 -14.41
CA LEU A 512 -6.62 -15.55 -14.08
C LEU A 512 -5.98 -14.16 -14.13
N SER A 513 -6.37 -13.30 -15.06
CA SER A 513 -5.90 -11.91 -15.12
C SER A 513 -6.38 -11.11 -13.91
N ALA A 514 -7.65 -11.22 -13.54
CA ALA A 514 -8.20 -10.61 -12.34
C ALA A 514 -7.52 -11.12 -11.07
N LEU A 515 -7.28 -12.44 -10.96
CA LEU A 515 -6.56 -13.05 -9.82
C LEU A 515 -5.08 -12.66 -9.77
N ASN A 516 -4.42 -12.44 -10.92
CA ASN A 516 -3.04 -11.96 -10.97
C ASN A 516 -2.92 -10.47 -10.63
N ALA A 517 -3.83 -9.62 -11.12
CA ALA A 517 -3.91 -8.22 -10.70
C ALA A 517 -4.24 -8.10 -9.19
N LEU A 518 -5.15 -8.94 -8.69
CA LEU A 518 -5.45 -9.03 -7.26
C LEU A 518 -4.23 -9.46 -6.45
N HIS A 519 -3.39 -10.35 -6.98
CA HIS A 519 -2.12 -10.74 -6.35
C HIS A 519 -1.05 -9.62 -6.38
N GLN A 520 -0.99 -8.84 -7.46
CA GLN A 520 -0.13 -7.66 -7.54
C GLN A 520 -0.62 -6.58 -6.54
N TYR A 521 -1.93 -6.38 -6.44
CA TYR A 521 -2.59 -5.57 -5.42
C TYR A 521 -2.23 -6.06 -4.00
N GLU A 522 -2.33 -7.37 -3.71
CA GLU A 522 -1.86 -7.99 -2.46
C GLU A 522 -0.36 -7.79 -2.17
N THR A 523 0.48 -7.52 -3.17
CA THR A 523 1.90 -7.17 -2.94
C THR A 523 2.16 -5.67 -2.76
N SER A 524 1.21 -4.81 -3.16
CA SER A 524 1.29 -3.35 -2.99
C SER A 524 0.95 -2.91 -1.56
N GLU A 525 1.49 -1.77 -1.09
CA GLU A 525 1.18 -1.24 0.24
C GLU A 525 -0.34 -1.06 0.48
N TYR A 526 -1.13 -0.80 -0.57
CA TYR A 526 -2.59 -0.59 -0.49
C TYR A 526 -3.40 -1.89 -0.33
N GLY A 527 -3.11 -2.93 -1.12
CA GLY A 527 -3.85 -4.21 -1.00
C GLY A 527 -3.56 -4.98 0.28
N LEU A 528 -2.45 -4.67 0.94
CA LEU A 528 -2.14 -5.15 2.29
C LEU A 528 -3.08 -4.57 3.35
N GLU A 529 -3.56 -3.33 3.20
CA GLU A 529 -4.60 -2.76 4.09
C GLU A 529 -6.00 -3.36 3.82
N ASN A 530 -6.25 -3.86 2.61
CA ASN A 530 -7.54 -4.43 2.20
C ASN A 530 -7.52 -5.97 2.06
N MET A 531 -6.52 -6.66 2.65
CA MET A 531 -6.25 -8.10 2.49
C MET A 531 -7.49 -9.00 2.71
N ALA A 532 -8.37 -8.66 3.65
CA ALA A 532 -9.60 -9.43 3.90
C ALA A 532 -10.64 -9.28 2.77
N GLY A 533 -10.72 -8.11 2.14
CA GLY A 533 -11.54 -7.88 0.95
C GLY A 533 -10.95 -8.58 -0.28
N ALA A 534 -9.63 -8.51 -0.45
CA ALA A 534 -8.92 -9.21 -1.50
C ALA A 534 -9.14 -10.73 -1.43
N ILE A 535 -8.93 -11.36 -0.27
CA ILE A 535 -9.18 -12.80 -0.07
C ILE A 535 -10.65 -13.17 -0.37
N ALA A 536 -11.62 -12.35 0.05
CA ALA A 536 -13.04 -12.62 -0.18
C ALA A 536 -13.40 -12.56 -1.68
N GLU A 537 -12.91 -11.54 -2.38
CA GLU A 537 -13.17 -11.36 -3.82
C GLU A 537 -12.40 -12.36 -4.68
N GLY A 538 -11.15 -12.66 -4.32
CA GLY A 538 -10.34 -13.69 -4.96
C GLY A 538 -10.94 -15.09 -4.83
N ARG A 539 -11.56 -15.41 -3.68
CA ARG A 539 -12.37 -16.63 -3.54
C ARG A 539 -13.54 -16.64 -4.52
N ARG A 540 -14.26 -15.53 -4.64
CA ARG A 540 -15.41 -15.42 -5.54
C ARG A 540 -14.99 -15.56 -7.01
N LEU A 541 -13.88 -14.94 -7.42
CA LEU A 541 -13.25 -15.12 -8.73
C LEU A 541 -12.86 -16.58 -9.01
N VAL A 542 -12.31 -17.28 -8.01
CA VAL A 542 -11.99 -18.72 -8.10
C VAL A 542 -13.25 -19.59 -8.18
N ASP A 543 -14.32 -19.24 -7.47
CA ASP A 543 -15.60 -19.96 -7.53
C ASP A 543 -16.29 -19.82 -8.90
N ILE A 544 -16.34 -18.60 -9.46
CA ILE A 544 -16.97 -18.35 -10.77
C ILE A 544 -16.07 -18.71 -11.96
N CYS A 545 -14.78 -19.03 -11.77
CA CYS A 545 -13.92 -19.48 -12.85
C CYS A 545 -14.37 -20.88 -13.37
N PRO A 546 -14.43 -21.12 -14.69
CA PRO A 546 -14.87 -22.40 -15.26
C PRO A 546 -14.09 -23.57 -14.67
N SER A 547 -14.80 -24.45 -13.95
CA SER A 547 -14.21 -25.63 -13.30
C SER A 547 -14.72 -26.96 -13.86
N ALA A 548 -15.25 -26.94 -15.09
CA ALA A 548 -15.42 -28.16 -15.87
C ALA A 548 -14.04 -28.78 -16.15
N ALA A 549 -13.92 -30.10 -16.01
CA ALA A 549 -12.62 -30.77 -16.01
C ALA A 549 -11.96 -30.81 -17.40
N ASP A 550 -12.73 -30.58 -18.46
CA ASP A 550 -12.30 -30.80 -19.85
C ASP A 550 -11.88 -29.49 -20.57
N ASP A 551 -12.34 -28.32 -20.11
CA ASP A 551 -12.05 -27.01 -20.73
C ASP A 551 -10.74 -26.36 -20.25
N LEU A 552 -10.21 -26.79 -19.09
CA LEU A 552 -9.03 -26.21 -18.45
C LEU A 552 -7.72 -26.92 -18.86
N ASP A 553 -6.88 -26.24 -19.64
CA ASP A 553 -5.53 -26.73 -19.97
C ASP A 553 -4.60 -26.83 -18.75
N VAL A 554 -3.46 -27.50 -18.91
CA VAL A 554 -2.51 -27.79 -17.83
C VAL A 554 -1.74 -26.55 -17.33
N ALA A 555 -1.63 -25.49 -18.13
CA ALA A 555 -1.01 -24.22 -17.73
C ALA A 555 -1.99 -23.33 -16.98
N ALA A 556 -3.18 -23.12 -17.54
CA ALA A 556 -4.24 -22.34 -16.94
C ALA A 556 -4.66 -22.92 -15.58
N ARG A 557 -4.80 -24.25 -15.48
CA ARG A 557 -5.09 -24.93 -14.22
C ARG A 557 -3.99 -24.75 -13.16
N LYS A 558 -2.71 -24.60 -13.54
CA LYS A 558 -1.64 -24.25 -12.58
C LYS A 558 -1.86 -22.89 -11.95
N VAL A 559 -2.19 -21.88 -12.77
CA VAL A 559 -2.42 -20.53 -12.26
C VAL A 559 -3.70 -20.52 -11.41
N LEU A 560 -4.76 -21.25 -11.79
CA LEU A 560 -6.00 -21.29 -11.02
C LEU A 560 -5.86 -22.04 -9.70
N ILE A 561 -5.13 -23.16 -9.65
CA ILE A 561 -4.81 -23.86 -8.40
C ILE A 561 -3.93 -22.97 -7.51
N ARG A 562 -2.91 -22.28 -8.07
CA ARG A 562 -2.08 -21.33 -7.31
C ARG A 562 -2.90 -20.18 -6.75
N ALA A 563 -3.80 -19.61 -7.54
CA ALA A 563 -4.69 -18.53 -7.12
C ALA A 563 -5.68 -18.99 -6.04
N ALA A 564 -6.31 -20.16 -6.19
CA ALA A 564 -7.15 -20.78 -5.18
C ALA A 564 -6.38 -21.03 -3.86
N VAL A 565 -5.13 -21.49 -3.94
CA VAL A 565 -4.25 -21.70 -2.78
C VAL A 565 -3.83 -20.39 -2.11
N ASN A 566 -3.61 -19.32 -2.89
CA ASN A 566 -3.33 -17.97 -2.43
C ASN A 566 -4.52 -17.43 -1.60
N VAL A 567 -5.70 -17.32 -2.22
CA VAL A 567 -6.93 -16.74 -1.64
C VAL A 567 -7.60 -17.66 -0.59
N ASP A 568 -6.85 -18.61 -0.04
CA ASP A 568 -7.30 -19.56 0.99
C ASP A 568 -8.56 -20.37 0.58
N HIS A 569 -8.77 -20.62 -0.72
CA HIS A 569 -9.86 -21.46 -1.24
C HIS A 569 -9.45 -22.94 -1.30
N VAL A 570 -9.20 -23.49 -0.12
CA VAL A 570 -8.63 -24.83 0.10
C VAL A 570 -9.42 -25.92 -0.64
N ASP A 571 -10.75 -25.89 -0.56
CA ASP A 571 -11.59 -26.96 -1.09
C ASP A 571 -11.70 -26.90 -2.63
N LYS A 572 -11.80 -25.71 -3.24
CA LYS A 572 -11.76 -25.60 -4.72
C LYS A 572 -10.35 -25.87 -5.27
N ALA A 573 -9.28 -25.50 -4.57
CA ALA A 573 -7.91 -25.86 -4.94
C ALA A 573 -7.71 -27.39 -5.00
N ILE A 574 -8.20 -28.14 -4.01
CA ILE A 574 -8.17 -29.61 -4.01
C ILE A 574 -9.04 -30.16 -5.16
N SER A 575 -10.24 -29.62 -5.37
CA SER A 575 -11.16 -30.08 -6.41
C SER A 575 -10.60 -29.91 -7.83
N LEU A 576 -10.05 -28.73 -8.16
CA LEU A 576 -9.46 -28.42 -9.47
C LEU A 576 -8.30 -29.36 -9.83
N ALA A 577 -7.46 -29.66 -8.83
CA ALA A 577 -6.30 -30.52 -8.99
C ALA A 577 -6.67 -32.01 -9.09
N ASN A 578 -7.61 -32.49 -8.27
CA ASN A 578 -8.12 -33.86 -8.34
C ASN A 578 -8.86 -34.14 -9.67
N GLY A 579 -9.41 -33.11 -10.31
CA GLY A 579 -9.97 -33.19 -11.67
C GLY A 579 -8.92 -33.11 -12.79
N GLY A 580 -7.62 -33.05 -12.47
CA GLY A 580 -6.54 -33.11 -13.44
C GLY A 580 -6.05 -34.55 -13.66
N GLY A 581 -5.77 -34.93 -14.91
CA GLY A 581 -5.22 -36.25 -15.23
C GLY A 581 -3.86 -36.51 -14.56
N GLN A 582 -3.55 -37.78 -14.29
CA GLN A 582 -2.24 -38.18 -13.77
C GLN A 582 -1.12 -37.67 -14.69
N GLY A 583 -0.16 -36.94 -14.12
CA GLY A 583 0.94 -36.32 -14.88
C GLY A 583 0.94 -34.79 -14.91
N THR A 584 -0.02 -34.10 -14.28
CA THR A 584 0.18 -32.67 -13.98
C THR A 584 1.40 -32.50 -13.05
N SER A 585 2.15 -31.40 -13.22
CA SER A 585 3.49 -31.23 -12.63
C SER A 585 3.49 -31.35 -11.10
N PHE A 586 4.57 -31.88 -10.50
CA PHE A 586 4.75 -32.10 -9.05
C PHE A 586 4.20 -31.00 -8.13
N ALA A 587 4.30 -29.73 -8.54
CA ALA A 587 3.69 -28.61 -7.83
C ALA A 587 2.21 -28.82 -7.47
N HIS A 588 1.39 -29.43 -8.33
CA HIS A 588 -0.04 -29.70 -8.04
C HIS A 588 -0.22 -30.71 -6.93
N ASP A 589 0.32 -31.93 -7.09
CA ASP A 589 0.18 -33.01 -6.11
C ASP A 589 0.75 -32.59 -4.75
N PHE A 590 1.82 -31.78 -4.77
CA PHE A 590 2.36 -31.12 -3.59
C PHE A 590 1.37 -30.11 -2.98
N LEU A 591 0.82 -29.17 -3.76
CA LEU A 591 -0.17 -28.18 -3.31
C LEU A 591 -1.41 -28.85 -2.70
N VAL A 592 -1.98 -29.85 -3.38
CA VAL A 592 -3.09 -30.67 -2.87
C VAL A 592 -2.72 -31.28 -1.52
N LYS A 593 -1.55 -31.91 -1.42
CA LYS A 593 -1.15 -32.56 -0.17
C LYS A 593 -0.95 -31.55 0.96
N MET A 594 -0.42 -30.37 0.67
CA MET A 594 -0.30 -29.29 1.66
C MET A 594 -1.67 -28.75 2.11
N MET A 595 -2.67 -28.72 1.22
CA MET A 595 -4.05 -28.36 1.54
C MET A 595 -4.77 -29.46 2.37
N GLU A 596 -4.56 -30.74 2.08
CA GLU A 596 -5.05 -31.84 2.92
C GLU A 596 -4.46 -31.79 4.34
N LEU A 597 -3.15 -31.53 4.46
CA LEU A 597 -2.45 -31.41 5.74
C LEU A 597 -2.92 -30.19 6.53
N LYS A 598 -3.18 -29.06 5.86
CA LYS A 598 -3.82 -27.87 6.44
C LYS A 598 -5.21 -28.20 7.00
N ALA A 599 -6.05 -28.89 6.23
CA ALA A 599 -7.36 -29.34 6.69
C ALA A 599 -7.26 -30.33 7.87
N ALA A 600 -6.26 -31.21 7.89
CA ALA A 600 -5.98 -32.10 9.02
C ALA A 600 -5.54 -31.32 10.27
N ASN A 601 -4.69 -30.31 10.13
CA ASN A 601 -4.26 -29.44 11.22
C ASN A 601 -5.41 -28.60 11.80
N VAL A 602 -6.35 -28.11 10.97
CA VAL A 602 -7.59 -27.46 11.46
C VAL A 602 -8.47 -28.45 12.24
N ARG A 603 -8.63 -29.70 11.78
CA ARG A 603 -9.35 -30.76 12.53
C ARG A 603 -8.65 -31.07 13.87
N GLN A 604 -7.32 -31.12 13.88
CA GLN A 604 -6.52 -31.34 15.08
C GLN A 604 -6.61 -30.17 16.08
N ALA A 605 -6.58 -28.92 15.61
CA ALA A 605 -6.78 -27.73 16.45
C ALA A 605 -8.15 -27.77 17.15
N ARG A 606 -9.22 -28.12 16.41
CA ARG A 606 -10.57 -28.33 16.97
C ARG A 606 -10.59 -29.44 18.03
N ARG A 607 -9.84 -30.53 17.83
CA ARG A 607 -9.68 -31.63 18.82
C ARG A 607 -8.96 -31.16 20.09
N LEU A 608 -7.85 -30.44 19.96
CA LEU A 608 -7.05 -29.93 21.09
C LEU A 608 -7.82 -28.89 21.91
N ARG A 609 -8.56 -27.98 21.26
CA ARG A 609 -9.45 -27.00 21.90
C ARG A 609 -10.54 -27.68 22.75
N ARG A 610 -11.14 -28.76 22.24
CA ARG A 610 -12.09 -29.60 23.01
C ARG A 610 -11.41 -30.33 24.18
N LYS A 611 -10.20 -30.87 23.98
CA LYS A 611 -9.43 -31.61 25.00
C LYS A 611 -9.03 -30.77 26.22
N PHE A 612 -8.81 -29.46 26.05
CA PHE A 612 -8.24 -28.58 27.08
C PHE A 612 -9.13 -27.37 27.44
N PHE A 613 -10.45 -27.53 27.34
CA PHE A 613 -11.44 -26.46 27.47
C PHE A 613 -11.24 -25.56 28.72
N LEU A 614 -11.20 -24.25 28.51
CA LEU A 614 -11.34 -23.17 29.50
C LEU A 614 -10.28 -22.97 30.62
N ARG A 615 -9.02 -23.45 30.53
CA ARG A 615 -8.03 -23.19 31.62
C ARG A 615 -6.62 -22.67 31.29
N ARG A 616 -6.12 -22.68 30.05
CA ARG A 616 -4.82 -22.08 29.66
C ARG A 616 -4.80 -21.70 28.18
N SER A 617 -4.02 -20.68 27.82
CA SER A 617 -3.67 -20.38 26.42
C SER A 617 -2.72 -21.43 25.83
N PHE A 618 -2.64 -21.49 24.50
CA PHE A 618 -1.77 -22.40 23.76
C PHE A 618 -0.47 -21.71 23.32
N ALA A 619 0.60 -22.49 23.23
CA ALA A 619 1.84 -22.14 22.54
C ALA A 619 2.24 -23.30 21.63
N VAL A 620 2.46 -23.04 20.34
CA VAL A 620 2.88 -24.04 19.35
C VAL A 620 4.36 -23.87 19.05
N MET A 621 5.16 -24.89 19.33
CA MET A 621 6.53 -25.00 18.81
C MET A 621 6.45 -25.61 17.41
N GLY A 622 6.87 -24.90 16.37
CA GLY A 622 7.02 -25.42 15.01
C GLY A 622 8.40 -26.02 14.79
N SER A 623 8.46 -27.17 14.11
CA SER A 623 9.69 -27.85 13.72
C SER A 623 9.45 -28.72 12.49
N ILE A 624 10.33 -28.65 11.48
CA ILE A 624 10.31 -29.56 10.33
C ILE A 624 11.55 -30.45 10.41
N ALA A 625 11.39 -31.77 10.51
CA ALA A 625 12.51 -32.71 10.66
C ALA A 625 12.30 -33.98 9.81
N TRP A 626 13.11 -34.17 8.77
CA TRP A 626 13.07 -35.35 7.90
C TRP A 626 14.48 -35.67 7.40
N GLY A 627 14.74 -36.95 7.11
CA GLY A 627 16.08 -37.45 6.78
C GLY A 627 17.00 -37.59 8.00
N GLU A 628 17.89 -38.57 7.93
CA GLU A 628 18.75 -39.04 9.02
C GLU A 628 19.51 -37.92 9.75
N ALA A 629 20.38 -37.19 9.05
CA ALA A 629 21.24 -36.18 9.67
C ALA A 629 20.46 -35.04 10.35
N PHE A 630 19.27 -34.70 9.85
CA PHE A 630 18.41 -33.67 10.42
C PHE A 630 17.62 -34.18 11.63
N VAL A 631 17.06 -35.39 11.57
CA VAL A 631 16.43 -36.06 12.71
C VAL A 631 17.43 -36.24 13.85
N ASP A 632 18.68 -36.59 13.53
CA ASP A 632 19.72 -36.80 14.52
C ASP A 632 20.25 -35.48 15.11
N LYS A 633 20.41 -34.40 14.30
CA LYS A 633 20.65 -33.03 14.81
C LYS A 633 19.53 -32.61 15.78
N PHE A 634 18.27 -32.76 15.34
CA PHE A 634 17.07 -32.37 16.09
C PHE A 634 16.96 -33.10 17.44
N MET A 635 17.14 -34.43 17.43
CA MET A 635 16.89 -35.25 18.62
C MET A 635 18.08 -35.34 19.59
N ASN A 636 19.31 -35.09 19.14
CA ASN A 636 20.50 -35.13 20.00
C ASN A 636 20.98 -33.75 20.52
N TYR A 637 20.61 -32.64 19.88
CA TYR A 637 21.05 -31.30 20.32
C TYR A 637 19.88 -30.32 20.51
N HIS A 638 19.05 -30.12 19.49
CA HIS A 638 17.95 -29.15 19.54
C HIS A 638 16.94 -29.46 20.67
N VAL A 639 16.27 -30.62 20.62
CA VAL A 639 15.26 -31.01 21.64
C VAL A 639 15.88 -31.14 23.05
N PRO A 640 17.10 -31.67 23.25
CA PRO A 640 17.79 -31.59 24.55
C PRO A 640 18.02 -30.17 25.08
N SER A 641 18.20 -29.16 24.22
CA SER A 641 18.30 -27.74 24.63
C SER A 641 16.92 -27.11 24.91
N LEU A 642 15.90 -27.46 24.14
CA LEU A 642 14.49 -27.10 24.42
C LEU A 642 14.01 -27.63 25.79
N LEU A 643 14.63 -28.71 26.30
CA LEU A 643 14.33 -29.34 27.58
C LEU A 643 15.12 -28.77 28.77
N ALA A 644 16.05 -27.84 28.56
CA ALA A 644 16.73 -27.12 29.63
C ALA A 644 15.75 -26.31 30.51
N GLU A 645 16.18 -25.89 31.71
CA GLU A 645 15.32 -25.06 32.56
C GLU A 645 15.03 -23.70 31.88
N GLY A 646 13.84 -23.16 32.10
CA GLY A 646 13.41 -21.92 31.45
C GLY A 646 13.01 -22.06 29.96
N ASN A 647 13.22 -23.23 29.33
CA ASN A 647 12.72 -23.50 27.98
C ASN A 647 11.32 -24.16 28.02
N ILE A 648 11.06 -25.23 27.26
CA ILE A 648 9.74 -25.88 27.20
C ILE A 648 9.20 -26.25 28.61
N PRO A 649 10.02 -26.78 29.56
CA PRO A 649 9.57 -27.06 30.93
C PRO A 649 9.07 -25.85 31.73
N ALA A 650 9.43 -24.61 31.35
CA ALA A 650 8.91 -23.40 31.97
C ALA A 650 7.68 -22.86 31.21
N LEU A 651 7.68 -22.90 29.88
CA LEU A 651 6.53 -22.53 29.06
C LEU A 651 5.30 -23.41 29.41
N ALA A 652 5.51 -24.71 29.61
CA ALA A 652 4.50 -25.67 30.05
C ALA A 652 3.95 -25.45 31.47
N ARG A 653 4.64 -24.67 32.33
CA ARG A 653 4.07 -24.25 33.64
C ARG A 653 2.92 -23.25 33.44
N ARG A 654 2.98 -22.43 32.38
CA ARG A 654 2.07 -21.31 32.13
C ARG A 654 1.03 -21.59 31.04
N LYS A 655 1.46 -22.13 29.90
CA LYS A 655 0.66 -22.31 28.66
C LYS A 655 0.48 -23.81 28.36
N LYS A 656 -0.30 -24.17 27.36
CA LYS A 656 -0.37 -25.54 26.80
C LYS A 656 0.58 -25.61 25.61
N VAL A 657 1.73 -26.22 25.81
CA VAL A 657 2.72 -26.41 24.74
C VAL A 657 2.25 -27.54 23.83
N ILE A 658 2.16 -27.23 22.54
CA ILE A 658 1.96 -28.18 21.46
C ILE A 658 3.28 -28.20 20.68
N HIS A 659 3.88 -29.36 20.44
CA HIS A 659 5.04 -29.45 19.53
C HIS A 659 4.56 -29.97 18.18
N SER A 660 4.46 -29.07 17.21
CA SER A 660 4.16 -29.37 15.81
C SER A 660 5.43 -29.86 15.12
N ILE A 661 5.47 -31.15 14.78
CA ILE A 661 6.59 -31.78 14.07
C ILE A 661 6.12 -32.18 12.68
N VAL A 662 6.68 -31.53 11.67
CA VAL A 662 6.40 -31.78 10.24
C VAL A 662 7.49 -32.70 9.69
N THR A 663 7.14 -33.86 9.14
CA THR A 663 8.10 -34.97 8.95
C THR A 663 7.58 -36.04 7.96
N THR A 664 8.33 -37.09 7.69
CA THR A 664 7.83 -38.31 7.02
C THR A 664 7.32 -39.33 8.05
N GLU A 665 6.55 -40.35 7.66
CA GLU A 665 6.12 -41.40 8.60
C GLU A 665 7.31 -42.26 9.10
N ARG A 666 8.34 -42.50 8.27
CA ARG A 666 9.58 -43.17 8.71
C ARG A 666 10.31 -42.36 9.77
N ASP A 667 10.47 -41.06 9.52
CA ASP A 667 11.24 -40.20 10.40
C ASP A 667 10.48 -39.88 11.69
N ARG A 668 9.13 -39.85 11.64
CA ARG A 668 8.26 -39.94 12.82
C ARG A 668 8.55 -41.18 13.67
N GLN A 669 8.70 -42.37 13.06
CA GLN A 669 9.02 -43.59 13.81
C GLN A 669 10.39 -43.50 14.50
N ARG A 670 11.42 -42.97 13.82
CA ARG A 670 12.74 -42.66 14.44
C ARG A 670 12.59 -41.72 15.64
N ILE A 671 11.87 -40.61 15.46
CA ILE A 671 11.64 -39.59 16.49
C ILE A 671 10.92 -40.20 17.71
N VAL A 672 9.84 -40.97 17.50
CA VAL A 672 9.06 -41.60 18.58
C VAL A 672 9.87 -42.67 19.33
N ALA A 673 10.75 -43.40 18.63
CA ALA A 673 11.64 -44.39 19.25
C ALA A 673 12.74 -43.75 20.12
N HIS A 674 13.17 -42.52 19.79
CA HIS A 674 14.31 -41.88 20.46
C HIS A 674 14.04 -41.58 21.95
N PRO A 675 14.96 -41.89 22.89
CA PRO A 675 14.72 -41.72 24.33
C PRO A 675 14.30 -40.30 24.76
N VAL A 676 14.78 -39.28 24.05
CA VAL A 676 14.47 -37.87 24.31
C VAL A 676 12.99 -37.54 24.07
N PHE A 677 12.32 -38.21 23.13
CA PHE A 677 10.90 -37.99 22.81
C PHE A 677 9.98 -38.27 24.01
N ARG A 678 10.31 -39.29 24.80
CA ARG A 678 9.61 -39.63 26.06
C ARG A 678 9.77 -38.57 27.15
N ARG A 679 10.76 -37.67 27.03
CA ARG A 679 10.95 -36.51 27.91
C ARG A 679 10.16 -35.31 27.39
N LEU A 680 10.23 -35.03 26.09
CA LEU A 680 9.44 -33.97 25.42
C LEU A 680 7.93 -34.13 25.67
N SER A 681 7.43 -35.36 25.51
CA SER A 681 6.02 -35.73 25.71
C SER A 681 5.50 -35.55 27.15
N ARG A 682 6.36 -35.19 28.13
CA ARG A 682 5.94 -34.84 29.50
C ARG A 682 5.59 -33.37 29.67
N PHE A 683 6.05 -32.51 28.75
CA PHE A 683 5.89 -31.06 28.82
C PHE A 683 5.05 -30.50 27.66
N ALA A 684 5.06 -31.16 26.50
CA ALA A 684 4.31 -30.77 25.31
C ALA A 684 3.43 -31.92 24.80
N GLU A 685 2.26 -31.59 24.23
CA GLU A 685 1.52 -32.51 23.37
C GLU A 685 2.17 -32.49 21.98
N VAL A 686 2.79 -33.59 21.56
CA VAL A 686 3.38 -33.67 20.22
C VAL A 686 2.30 -33.95 19.18
N VAL A 687 2.30 -33.17 18.10
CA VAL A 687 1.44 -33.30 16.93
C VAL A 687 2.33 -33.53 15.73
N PHE A 688 2.13 -34.64 15.02
CA PHE A 688 2.86 -34.94 13.79
C PHE A 688 2.02 -34.55 12.57
N THR A 689 2.62 -33.78 11.66
CA THR A 689 2.11 -33.53 10.31
C THR A 689 2.98 -34.33 9.34
N CYS A 690 2.50 -35.49 8.90
CA CYS A 690 3.30 -36.39 8.07
C CYS A 690 2.99 -36.25 6.58
N PHE A 691 4.01 -35.92 5.79
CA PHE A 691 3.92 -35.86 4.33
C PHE A 691 4.49 -37.14 3.68
N PRO A 692 4.00 -37.56 2.50
CA PRO A 692 4.54 -38.72 1.78
C PRO A 692 6.02 -38.55 1.41
N GLU A 693 6.82 -39.59 1.62
CA GLU A 693 8.24 -39.59 1.27
C GLU A 693 8.48 -39.48 -0.26
N GLU A 694 7.54 -40.00 -1.06
CA GLU A 694 7.50 -39.84 -2.53
C GLU A 694 7.66 -38.38 -3.00
N LEU A 695 7.19 -37.42 -2.19
CA LEU A 695 7.32 -36.00 -2.51
C LEU A 695 8.78 -35.52 -2.46
N LEU A 696 9.66 -36.14 -1.67
CA LEU A 696 11.09 -35.81 -1.63
C LEU A 696 11.79 -36.27 -2.92
N GLU A 697 11.50 -37.50 -3.35
CA GLU A 697 12.03 -38.04 -4.60
C GLU A 697 11.57 -37.23 -5.82
N ARG A 698 10.28 -36.88 -5.86
CA ARG A 698 9.72 -36.04 -6.94
C ARG A 698 10.24 -34.61 -6.88
N ARG A 699 10.38 -34.01 -5.69
CA ARG A 699 11.00 -32.68 -5.51
C ARG A 699 12.43 -32.63 -6.07
N ALA A 700 13.21 -33.70 -5.89
CA ALA A 700 14.56 -33.80 -6.43
C ALA A 700 14.56 -34.03 -7.96
N ARG A 701 13.77 -34.99 -8.44
CA ARG A 701 13.60 -35.38 -9.84
C ARG A 701 13.14 -34.21 -10.73
N ASP A 702 12.10 -33.51 -10.29
CA ASP A 702 11.47 -32.40 -11.00
C ASP A 702 12.19 -31.05 -10.71
N LYS A 703 13.34 -31.08 -10.00
CA LYS A 703 14.18 -29.93 -9.61
C LYS A 703 13.42 -28.80 -8.89
N TYR A 704 12.31 -29.10 -8.22
CA TYR A 704 11.48 -28.09 -7.56
C TYR A 704 12.24 -27.36 -6.45
N ASN A 705 11.96 -26.06 -6.28
CA ASN A 705 12.71 -25.19 -5.37
C ASN A 705 12.60 -25.68 -3.91
N PHE A 706 13.74 -25.79 -3.23
CA PHE A 706 13.81 -26.26 -1.85
C PHE A 706 13.09 -25.32 -0.87
N TYR A 707 13.24 -24.01 -1.02
CA TYR A 707 12.68 -23.02 -0.09
C TYR A 707 11.15 -22.90 -0.20
N TYR A 708 10.57 -23.10 -1.39
CA TYR A 708 9.11 -23.24 -1.53
C TYR A 708 8.63 -24.55 -0.89
N PHE A 709 9.30 -25.68 -1.15
CA PHE A 709 8.95 -26.96 -0.52
C PHE A 709 9.01 -26.87 1.02
N TYR A 710 10.06 -26.25 1.55
CA TYR A 710 10.27 -26.01 2.98
C TYR A 710 9.23 -25.05 3.57
N GLY A 711 8.98 -23.91 2.92
CA GLY A 711 8.01 -22.91 3.35
C GLY A 711 6.58 -23.44 3.46
N PHE A 712 6.16 -24.28 2.53
CA PHE A 712 4.88 -25.00 2.58
C PHE A 712 4.75 -25.94 3.79
N LEU A 713 5.85 -26.56 4.22
CA LEU A 713 5.91 -27.42 5.41
C LEU A 713 5.93 -26.60 6.70
N ASP A 714 6.66 -25.48 6.74
CA ASP A 714 6.70 -24.55 7.88
C ASP A 714 5.30 -24.01 8.18
N HIS A 715 4.60 -23.60 7.11
CA HIS A 715 3.25 -23.07 7.18
C HIS A 715 2.23 -24.06 7.81
N GLN A 716 2.50 -25.38 7.84
CA GLN A 716 1.64 -26.32 8.56
C GLN A 716 1.60 -26.03 10.08
N SER A 717 2.75 -25.65 10.67
CA SER A 717 2.82 -25.25 12.08
C SER A 717 2.21 -23.87 12.31
N VAL A 718 2.38 -22.95 11.35
CA VAL A 718 1.77 -21.61 11.35
C VAL A 718 0.23 -21.71 11.36
N LEU A 719 -0.32 -22.53 10.46
CA LEU A 719 -1.76 -22.77 10.31
C LEU A 719 -2.35 -23.51 11.53
N LEU A 720 -1.61 -24.44 12.14
CA LEU A 720 -2.00 -25.06 13.41
C LEU A 720 -2.07 -24.02 14.55
N ALA A 721 -1.12 -23.09 14.63
CA ALA A 721 -1.14 -22.02 15.63
C ALA A 721 -2.27 -21.01 15.41
N GLN A 722 -2.51 -20.59 14.17
CA GLN A 722 -3.66 -19.74 13.79
C GLN A 722 -4.99 -20.42 14.16
N ALA A 723 -5.18 -21.70 13.77
CA ALA A 723 -6.39 -22.47 14.09
C ALA A 723 -6.57 -22.75 15.59
N LEU A 724 -5.50 -22.67 16.39
CA LEU A 724 -5.54 -22.72 17.85
C LEU A 724 -5.73 -21.34 18.52
N GLN A 725 -5.47 -20.24 17.80
CA GLN A 725 -5.20 -18.90 18.38
C GLN A 725 -4.12 -18.98 19.47
N ALA A 726 -3.02 -19.63 19.12
CA ALA A 726 -1.85 -19.84 19.96
C ALA A 726 -0.78 -18.78 19.70
N GLU A 727 0.13 -18.62 20.67
CA GLU A 727 1.48 -18.13 20.34
C GLU A 727 2.17 -19.17 19.46
N LEU A 728 2.91 -18.72 18.46
CA LEU A 728 3.72 -19.56 17.59
C LEU A 728 5.19 -19.32 17.91
N TYR A 729 5.98 -20.37 18.04
CA TYR A 729 7.43 -20.34 18.19
C TYR A 729 8.04 -21.12 17.02
N LEU A 730 8.75 -20.46 16.12
CA LEU A 730 9.43 -21.09 14.99
C LEU A 730 10.92 -21.13 15.31
N LEU A 731 11.51 -22.33 15.33
CA LEU A 731 12.94 -22.52 15.59
C LEU A 731 13.50 -23.52 14.57
N PRO A 732 14.60 -23.22 13.87
CA PRO A 732 15.27 -24.19 13.01
C PRO A 732 15.67 -25.43 13.82
N ILE A 733 15.45 -26.62 13.26
CA ILE A 733 15.70 -27.89 13.96
C ILE A 733 17.19 -28.20 14.19
N ASP A 734 18.07 -27.40 13.59
CA ASP A 734 19.51 -27.42 13.73
C ASP A 734 20.06 -26.25 14.56
N ILE A 735 19.19 -25.51 15.26
CA ILE A 735 19.58 -24.53 16.29
C ILE A 735 19.68 -25.18 17.67
N VAL A 736 20.68 -24.78 18.46
CA VAL A 736 20.79 -25.04 19.90
C VAL A 736 20.56 -23.72 20.62
N ILE A 737 19.73 -23.70 21.67
CA ILE A 737 19.41 -22.49 22.44
C ILE A 737 19.87 -22.61 23.90
N SER A 738 20.21 -21.48 24.52
CA SER A 738 20.59 -21.43 25.93
C SER A 738 19.44 -21.75 26.90
N ARG A 739 19.79 -22.07 28.16
CA ARG A 739 18.87 -22.10 29.30
C ARG A 739 18.12 -20.76 29.41
N GLY A 740 16.82 -20.79 29.71
CA GLY A 740 16.01 -19.57 29.93
C GLY A 740 15.34 -18.97 28.70
N SER A 741 15.84 -19.25 27.50
CA SER A 741 15.47 -18.55 26.26
C SER A 741 13.96 -18.48 25.97
N LEU A 742 13.22 -19.59 26.03
CA LEU A 742 11.78 -19.53 25.70
C LEU A 742 10.95 -18.78 26.75
N ALA A 743 11.35 -18.83 28.03
CA ALA A 743 10.75 -18.02 29.08
C ALA A 743 11.13 -16.54 28.95
N ASN A 744 12.29 -16.20 28.38
CA ASN A 744 12.68 -14.82 28.09
C ASN A 744 11.83 -14.25 26.94
N VAL A 745 11.82 -14.92 25.80
CA VAL A 745 11.00 -14.57 24.63
C VAL A 745 9.51 -14.49 25.00
N GLY A 746 9.01 -15.45 25.79
CA GLY A 746 7.65 -15.43 26.31
C GLY A 746 7.33 -14.19 27.16
N ARG A 747 8.29 -13.67 27.95
CA ARG A 747 8.10 -12.40 28.70
C ARG A 747 8.08 -11.18 27.79
N SER A 748 8.73 -11.22 26.64
CA SER A 748 8.64 -10.13 25.64
C SER A 748 7.28 -10.12 24.96
N LEU A 749 6.74 -11.29 24.59
CA LEU A 749 5.35 -11.40 24.12
C LEU A 749 4.34 -10.95 25.19
N ASP A 750 4.52 -11.36 26.45
CA ASP A 750 3.65 -10.93 27.57
C ASP A 750 3.70 -9.40 27.82
N LYS A 751 4.80 -8.72 27.45
CA LYS A 751 4.94 -7.25 27.49
C LYS A 751 4.28 -6.53 26.29
N GLY A 752 3.70 -7.27 25.35
CA GLY A 752 3.08 -6.71 24.14
C GLY A 752 4.04 -6.55 22.96
N ALA A 753 5.09 -7.36 22.85
CA ALA A 753 5.73 -7.64 21.56
C ALA A 753 4.81 -8.51 20.71
N ASP A 754 4.72 -8.23 19.41
CA ASP A 754 3.92 -9.02 18.48
C ASP A 754 4.73 -10.09 17.77
N CYS A 755 5.99 -9.77 17.44
CA CYS A 755 6.98 -10.76 17.02
C CYS A 755 8.30 -10.51 17.75
N CYS A 756 8.97 -11.58 18.16
CA CYS A 756 10.34 -11.59 18.63
C CYS A 756 11.20 -12.28 17.58
N SER A 757 12.32 -11.67 17.19
CA SER A 757 13.19 -12.18 16.13
C SER A 757 14.67 -12.11 16.48
N ILE A 758 15.48 -12.88 15.74
CA ILE A 758 16.94 -13.01 15.88
C ILE A 758 17.60 -13.06 14.49
N ALA A 759 18.83 -12.56 14.38
CA ALA A 759 19.75 -12.85 13.27
C ALA A 759 20.56 -14.12 13.59
N GLY A 760 21.01 -14.85 12.57
CA GLY A 760 21.69 -16.13 12.76
C GLY A 760 23.13 -15.99 13.26
N ILE A 761 23.63 -17.04 13.92
CA ILE A 761 25.06 -17.37 13.91
C ILE A 761 25.16 -18.83 13.45
N GLU A 762 25.46 -19.01 12.17
CA GLU A 762 25.79 -20.32 11.60
C GLU A 762 27.23 -20.68 12.00
N CYS A 763 27.39 -21.86 12.59
CA CYS A 763 28.64 -22.37 13.13
C CYS A 763 29.10 -23.62 12.37
N GLU A 764 30.42 -23.80 12.27
CA GLU A 764 31.05 -24.95 11.64
C GLU A 764 30.47 -26.27 12.23
N PRO A 765 29.73 -27.08 11.45
CA PRO A 765 28.98 -28.21 11.99
C PRO A 765 29.82 -29.27 12.71
N ALA A 766 31.09 -29.45 12.33
CA ALA A 766 32.00 -30.36 13.01
C ALA A 766 32.43 -29.83 14.38
N ASP A 767 32.85 -28.56 14.45
CA ASP A 767 33.36 -27.93 15.67
C ASP A 767 32.25 -27.69 16.69
N LEU A 768 31.08 -27.20 16.24
CA LEU A 768 29.92 -27.06 17.12
C LEU A 768 29.48 -28.41 17.71
N ARG A 769 29.53 -29.50 16.93
CA ARG A 769 29.24 -30.85 17.44
C ARG A 769 30.26 -31.28 18.49
N SER A 770 31.56 -31.17 18.17
CA SER A 770 32.66 -31.52 19.05
C SER A 770 32.57 -30.76 20.39
N TRP A 771 32.30 -29.46 20.31
CA TRP A 771 32.08 -28.61 21.48
C TRP A 771 30.86 -29.04 22.31
N LEU A 772 29.73 -29.34 21.66
CA LEU A 772 28.49 -29.74 22.35
C LEU A 772 28.59 -31.11 23.03
N ASP A 773 29.23 -32.09 22.41
CA ASP A 773 29.41 -33.42 23.01
C ASP A 773 30.50 -33.44 24.09
N GLY A 774 31.41 -32.46 24.07
CA GLY A 774 32.31 -32.17 25.20
C GLY A 774 31.62 -31.54 26.42
N ARG A 775 30.34 -31.12 26.34
CA ARG A 775 29.63 -30.49 27.47
C ARG A 775 28.90 -31.52 28.34
N ALA A 776 28.93 -31.28 29.65
CA ALA A 776 28.21 -32.07 30.62
C ALA A 776 26.69 -31.89 30.46
N ARG A 777 26.04 -32.84 29.75
CA ARG A 777 24.58 -32.99 29.74
C ARG A 777 24.08 -33.20 31.18
N SER A 778 22.89 -32.68 31.50
CA SER A 778 22.33 -32.78 32.85
C SER A 778 22.14 -34.25 33.29
N LYS A 779 21.90 -34.52 34.58
CA LYS A 779 21.54 -35.88 35.05
C LYS A 779 20.27 -36.46 34.41
N ARG A 780 19.49 -35.66 33.67
CA ARG A 780 18.31 -36.06 32.89
C ARG A 780 18.58 -36.12 31.38
N GLY A 781 19.79 -35.73 30.95
CA GLY A 781 20.26 -35.68 29.57
C GLY A 781 19.81 -34.43 28.80
N GLU A 782 19.58 -33.32 29.48
CA GLU A 782 19.29 -32.00 28.90
C GLU A 782 20.62 -31.28 28.54
N LEU A 783 20.62 -30.38 27.55
CA LEU A 783 21.75 -29.49 27.26
C LEU A 783 21.51 -28.15 27.95
N ASP A 784 21.93 -28.05 29.22
CA ASP A 784 21.66 -26.91 30.10
C ASP A 784 22.75 -25.83 30.01
N LEU A 785 22.85 -25.19 28.84
CA LEU A 785 23.95 -24.28 28.50
C LEU A 785 23.66 -22.83 28.93
N PRO A 786 24.60 -22.14 29.61
CA PRO A 786 24.55 -20.69 29.82
C PRO A 786 24.54 -19.91 28.49
N ALA A 787 23.95 -18.71 28.50
CA ALA A 787 23.77 -17.89 27.30
C ALA A 787 25.08 -17.26 26.83
N ASP A 788 25.86 -16.73 27.76
CA ASP A 788 27.23 -16.24 27.57
C ASP A 788 28.18 -17.33 27.07
N GLU A 789 28.10 -18.53 27.64
CA GLU A 789 28.91 -19.69 27.24
C GLU A 789 28.61 -20.14 25.80
N LEU A 790 27.32 -20.29 25.46
CA LEU A 790 26.89 -20.68 24.12
C LEU A 790 27.20 -19.60 23.07
N LEU A 791 26.98 -18.33 23.40
CA LEU A 791 27.24 -17.21 22.48
C LEU A 791 28.73 -17.02 22.20
N THR A 792 29.57 -17.10 23.25
CA THR A 792 31.03 -17.05 23.10
C THR A 792 31.54 -18.20 22.22
N ALA A 793 30.94 -19.39 22.33
CA ALA A 793 31.27 -20.52 21.49
C ALA A 793 30.83 -20.34 20.03
N ALA A 794 29.61 -19.85 19.80
CA ALA A 794 29.09 -19.59 18.46
C ALA A 794 29.96 -18.58 17.69
N ILE A 795 30.33 -17.47 18.35
CA ILE A 795 31.20 -16.42 17.81
C ILE A 795 32.63 -16.91 17.55
N ALA A 796 33.09 -17.94 18.27
CA ALA A 796 34.43 -18.53 18.12
C ALA A 796 34.50 -19.68 17.10
N MET A 797 33.35 -20.21 16.63
CA MET A 797 33.27 -21.31 15.66
C MET A 797 32.37 -20.97 14.44
N PRO A 798 32.45 -19.77 13.84
CA PRO A 798 31.59 -19.36 12.73
C PRO A 798 31.87 -20.21 11.49
N ASP A 799 30.82 -20.57 10.73
CA ASP A 799 30.95 -21.33 9.48
C ASP A 799 31.48 -20.46 8.31
N ALA A 800 31.59 -21.05 7.11
CA ALA A 800 31.99 -20.31 5.92
C ALA A 800 31.03 -19.16 5.56
N TYR A 801 29.72 -19.35 5.72
CA TYR A 801 28.71 -18.33 5.46
C TYR A 801 28.76 -17.20 6.49
N CYS A 802 28.78 -17.51 7.79
CA CYS A 802 28.86 -16.49 8.84
C CYS A 802 30.14 -15.64 8.71
N ARG A 803 31.26 -16.21 8.23
CA ARG A 803 32.49 -15.47 7.90
C ARG A 803 32.31 -14.54 6.69
N SER A 804 31.56 -14.95 5.66
CA SER A 804 31.34 -14.12 4.45
C SER A 804 30.40 -12.93 4.66
N LEU A 805 29.73 -12.82 5.82
CA LEU A 805 28.90 -11.67 6.20
C LEU A 805 29.65 -10.62 7.04
N VAL A 806 30.93 -10.83 7.36
CA VAL A 806 31.72 -9.94 8.23
C VAL A 806 32.14 -8.68 7.48
N MET A 807 31.72 -7.53 7.99
CA MET A 807 32.08 -6.20 7.50
C MET A 807 33.52 -5.88 7.93
N SER A 808 34.46 -6.14 7.01
CA SER A 808 35.88 -5.82 7.13
C SER A 808 36.49 -5.55 5.75
N PRO A 809 37.40 -4.58 5.58
CA PRO A 809 38.13 -4.37 4.32
C PRO A 809 38.87 -5.62 3.82
N ASP A 810 39.32 -6.48 4.75
CA ASP A 810 40.05 -7.70 4.43
C ASP A 810 39.14 -8.86 3.96
N ASN A 811 37.81 -8.71 4.01
CA ASN A 811 36.87 -9.77 3.62
C ASN A 811 36.67 -9.80 2.09
N GLN A 812 37.59 -10.48 1.40
CA GLN A 812 37.60 -10.69 -0.06
C GLN A 812 36.73 -11.87 -0.53
N ALA A 813 35.89 -12.44 0.36
CA ALA A 813 35.02 -13.58 0.08
C ALA A 813 33.63 -13.30 0.65
N PHE A 814 33.01 -12.22 0.19
CA PHE A 814 31.76 -11.69 0.73
C PHE A 814 30.54 -12.34 0.07
N CYS A 815 29.42 -12.50 0.80
CA CYS A 815 28.22 -13.08 0.21
C CYS A 815 27.47 -12.09 -0.70
N ARG A 816 27.30 -12.44 -1.99
CA ARG A 816 26.56 -11.65 -2.99
C ARG A 816 25.09 -11.38 -2.62
N HIS A 817 24.49 -12.25 -1.80
CA HIS A 817 23.12 -12.11 -1.28
C HIS A 817 23.13 -12.13 0.26
N ALA A 818 23.94 -11.26 0.85
CA ALA A 818 24.14 -11.12 2.29
C ALA A 818 22.90 -10.56 3.00
N ARG A 819 21.99 -11.46 3.41
CA ARG A 819 20.77 -11.12 4.18
C ARG A 819 21.02 -10.36 5.48
N GLU A 820 22.21 -10.52 6.05
CA GLU A 820 22.65 -9.99 7.33
C GLU A 820 24.08 -9.48 7.18
N LEU A 821 24.43 -8.40 7.87
CA LEU A 821 25.77 -7.80 7.88
C LEU A 821 26.29 -7.74 9.32
N ILE A 822 27.52 -8.22 9.53
CA ILE A 822 28.10 -8.48 10.85
C ILE A 822 29.31 -7.57 11.09
N TRP A 823 29.22 -6.70 12.09
CA TRP A 823 30.31 -5.84 12.56
C TRP A 823 30.98 -6.43 13.79
N PRO A 824 32.29 -6.73 13.73
CA PRO A 824 33.09 -6.99 14.91
C PRO A 824 33.27 -5.72 15.76
N MET A 825 32.98 -5.82 17.05
CA MET A 825 33.23 -4.76 18.04
C MET A 825 34.20 -5.26 19.11
N ARG A 826 34.73 -4.35 19.94
CA ARG A 826 35.71 -4.70 21.00
C ARG A 826 35.13 -5.59 22.12
N ASP A 827 33.83 -5.60 22.23
CA ASP A 827 33.03 -6.20 23.31
C ASP A 827 31.93 -7.15 22.82
N GLY A 828 31.87 -7.45 21.51
CA GLY A 828 30.89 -8.36 20.93
C GLY A 828 30.77 -8.27 19.40
N LEU A 829 29.68 -8.83 18.87
CA LEU A 829 29.24 -8.61 17.49
C LEU A 829 28.01 -7.70 17.46
N VAL A 830 27.93 -6.83 16.47
CA VAL A 830 26.70 -6.13 16.07
C VAL A 830 26.24 -6.73 14.75
N ILE A 831 24.98 -7.16 14.66
CA ILE A 831 24.37 -7.64 13.41
C ILE A 831 23.21 -6.73 13.02
N HIS A 832 23.12 -6.39 11.74
CA HIS A 832 21.93 -5.78 11.13
C HIS A 832 21.44 -6.71 10.02
N SER A 833 20.14 -7.02 9.99
CA SER A 833 19.58 -8.03 9.08
C SER A 833 18.28 -7.57 8.43
N ILE A 834 18.17 -7.87 7.15
CA ILE A 834 16.96 -7.68 6.34
C ILE A 834 16.00 -8.88 6.57
N PHE A 835 16.54 -10.09 6.78
CA PHE A 835 15.78 -11.34 6.96
C PHE A 835 15.83 -11.84 8.41
N MET A 836 15.22 -11.09 9.33
CA MET A 836 15.12 -11.49 10.73
C MET A 836 14.28 -12.77 10.91
N HIS A 837 14.84 -13.86 11.47
CA HIS A 837 14.10 -15.10 11.72
C HIS A 837 13.04 -14.90 12.83
N PRO A 838 11.75 -15.23 12.60
CA PRO A 838 10.66 -14.99 13.55
C PRO A 838 10.60 -16.06 14.65
N VAL A 839 11.48 -15.92 15.66
CA VAL A 839 11.58 -16.82 16.84
C VAL A 839 10.22 -17.09 17.49
N ALA A 840 9.43 -16.05 17.72
CA ALA A 840 8.09 -16.21 18.29
C ALA A 840 7.13 -15.09 17.88
N ILE A 841 5.86 -15.43 17.77
CA ILE A 841 4.77 -14.59 17.28
C ILE A 841 3.60 -14.66 18.27
N SER A 842 3.05 -13.50 18.64
CA SER A 842 2.01 -13.39 19.65
C SER A 842 0.68 -14.02 19.18
N ALA A 843 -0.11 -14.54 20.13
CA ALA A 843 -1.47 -15.01 19.83
C ALA A 843 -2.38 -13.89 19.28
N ARG A 844 -2.07 -12.61 19.57
CA ARG A 844 -2.76 -11.44 18.99
C ARG A 844 -2.50 -11.37 17.48
N LEU A 845 -1.24 -11.50 17.07
CA LEU A 845 -0.83 -11.43 15.67
C LEU A 845 -1.28 -12.67 14.89
N MET A 846 -1.11 -13.87 15.48
CA MET A 846 -1.60 -15.14 14.91
C MET A 846 -3.14 -15.23 14.81
N SER A 847 -3.89 -14.34 15.49
CA SER A 847 -5.35 -14.25 15.36
C SER A 847 -5.83 -13.31 14.25
N ARG A 848 -4.92 -12.57 13.60
CA ARG A 848 -5.27 -11.74 12.44
C ARG A 848 -5.51 -12.64 11.21
N PRO A 849 -6.42 -12.25 10.29
CA PRO A 849 -6.39 -12.80 8.95
C PRO A 849 -5.11 -12.31 8.27
N PHE A 850 -4.30 -13.25 7.77
CA PHE A 850 -3.18 -12.98 6.90
C PHE A 850 -3.22 -14.01 5.76
N HIS A 851 -2.79 -13.60 4.57
CA HIS A 851 -2.63 -14.51 3.44
C HIS A 851 -1.37 -15.37 3.68
N PRO A 852 -1.49 -16.70 3.82
CA PRO A 852 -0.31 -17.57 3.89
C PRO A 852 0.32 -17.64 2.49
N GLN A 853 1.38 -16.87 2.23
CA GLN A 853 2.25 -17.13 1.09
C GLN A 853 3.32 -18.12 1.51
N TYR A 854 3.29 -19.30 0.90
CA TYR A 854 3.93 -20.52 1.38
C TYR A 854 5.42 -20.62 1.06
N GLU A 855 6.10 -19.47 1.03
CA GLU A 855 7.55 -19.34 0.95
C GLU A 855 8.13 -19.50 2.38
N ASN A 856 9.44 -19.36 2.60
CA ASN A 856 9.99 -19.46 3.95
C ASN A 856 9.47 -18.33 4.85
N VAL A 857 9.33 -18.62 6.15
CA VAL A 857 8.64 -17.75 7.12
C VAL A 857 9.31 -16.38 7.30
N ASP A 858 10.62 -16.31 7.13
CA ASP A 858 11.44 -15.08 7.20
C ASP A 858 11.20 -14.19 5.98
N TYR A 859 10.95 -14.80 4.81
CA TYR A 859 10.69 -14.07 3.58
C TYR A 859 9.23 -13.63 3.46
N ALA A 860 8.27 -14.53 3.65
CA ALA A 860 6.87 -14.24 3.31
C ALA A 860 5.93 -14.01 4.50
N LEU A 861 6.16 -14.68 5.64
CA LEU A 861 5.24 -14.63 6.78
C LEU A 861 5.50 -13.41 7.67
N LEU A 862 6.75 -13.20 8.10
CA LEU A 862 7.10 -12.09 8.99
C LEU A 862 6.72 -10.72 8.38
N PRO A 863 6.99 -10.43 7.10
CA PRO A 863 6.58 -9.16 6.51
C PRO A 863 5.08 -8.97 6.45
N ARG A 864 4.29 -10.05 6.30
CA ARG A 864 2.83 -10.04 6.26
C ARG A 864 2.18 -9.80 7.61
N LEU A 865 2.79 -10.31 8.66
CA LEU A 865 2.29 -10.10 10.02
C LEU A 865 2.60 -8.71 10.58
N LEU A 866 3.62 -8.02 10.05
CA LEU A 866 4.10 -6.71 10.54
C LEU A 866 3.60 -5.48 9.73
N GLN A 867 2.52 -5.61 8.96
CA GLN A 867 2.10 -4.57 7.98
C GLN A 867 1.40 -3.35 8.58
N HIS A 868 1.16 -3.34 9.89
CA HIS A 868 0.45 -2.28 10.61
C HIS A 868 1.22 -1.88 11.89
N ASP A 869 0.51 -1.77 13.03
CA ASP A 869 1.02 -1.59 14.39
C ASP A 869 1.91 -2.73 14.94
N GLY A 870 2.39 -3.64 14.07
CA GLY A 870 3.05 -4.88 14.46
C GLY A 870 4.39 -4.63 15.14
N ARG A 871 4.47 -4.91 16.43
CA ARG A 871 5.67 -4.64 17.25
C ARG A 871 6.70 -5.77 17.11
N LEU A 872 7.57 -5.62 16.12
CA LEU A 872 8.82 -6.38 16.05
C LEU A 872 9.73 -6.02 17.22
N THR A 873 10.23 -7.03 17.93
CA THR A 873 11.24 -6.92 18.97
C THR A 873 12.45 -7.76 18.56
N VAL A 874 13.53 -7.09 18.14
CA VAL A 874 14.82 -7.74 17.92
C VAL A 874 15.44 -8.02 19.28
N LEU A 875 15.57 -9.31 19.61
CA LEU A 875 16.06 -9.78 20.90
C LEU A 875 17.51 -9.34 21.13
N GLN A 876 17.90 -9.01 22.36
CA GLN A 876 19.25 -8.50 22.64
C GLN A 876 19.97 -9.33 23.70
N ASN A 877 21.31 -9.33 23.66
CA ASN A 877 22.15 -9.92 24.71
C ASN A 877 21.77 -11.40 24.99
N ALA A 878 21.66 -11.76 26.26
CA ALA A 878 21.30 -13.10 26.74
C ALA A 878 19.78 -13.41 26.77
N GLU A 879 18.92 -12.62 26.10
CA GLU A 879 17.48 -12.94 26.03
C GLU A 879 17.24 -14.25 25.27
N LEU A 880 17.94 -14.45 24.16
CA LEU A 880 18.08 -15.71 23.44
C LEU A 880 19.52 -15.77 22.91
N ALA A 881 20.36 -16.60 23.52
CA ALA A 881 21.59 -17.03 22.86
C ALA A 881 21.31 -18.32 22.09
N ALA A 882 21.88 -18.41 20.90
CA ALA A 882 21.69 -19.51 19.98
C ALA A 882 22.97 -19.80 19.17
N ALA A 883 23.15 -21.05 18.78
CA ALA A 883 24.16 -21.48 17.82
C ALA A 883 23.49 -22.42 16.82
N GLN A 884 23.67 -22.20 15.52
CA GLN A 884 23.08 -23.05 14.48
C GLN A 884 24.15 -23.90 13.83
N PHE A 885 23.91 -25.20 13.61
CA PHE A 885 24.79 -25.99 12.76
C PHE A 885 24.63 -25.52 11.31
N GLY A 886 25.66 -24.87 10.76
CA GLY A 886 25.65 -24.30 9.42
C GLY A 886 25.21 -25.26 8.31
N ALA A 887 24.80 -24.67 7.18
CA ALA A 887 24.36 -25.43 6.02
C ALA A 887 25.46 -26.36 5.44
N PRO A 888 25.09 -27.45 4.75
CA PRO A 888 26.04 -28.25 3.99
C PRO A 888 26.81 -27.43 2.94
N ALA A 889 28.00 -27.91 2.57
CA ALA A 889 28.84 -27.29 1.54
C ALA A 889 28.07 -27.07 0.21
N GLY A 890 28.37 -25.94 -0.45
CA GLY A 890 27.65 -25.47 -1.65
C GLY A 890 27.24 -23.99 -1.61
N ARG A 891 27.24 -23.33 -0.44
CA ARG A 891 27.05 -21.86 -0.37
C ARG A 891 28.22 -21.05 -0.95
N GLU A 892 29.32 -21.70 -1.29
CA GLU A 892 30.50 -21.11 -1.95
C GLU A 892 30.15 -20.49 -3.32
N GLU A 893 29.09 -20.98 -3.98
CA GLU A 893 28.55 -20.43 -5.24
C GLU A 893 28.03 -18.97 -5.10
N PHE A 894 27.87 -18.46 -3.87
CA PHE A 894 27.40 -17.10 -3.59
C PHE A 894 28.49 -16.16 -3.07
N LEU A 895 29.77 -16.56 -3.10
CA LEU A 895 30.90 -15.74 -2.65
C LEU A 895 31.45 -14.88 -3.79
N ASP A 896 31.73 -13.61 -3.48
CA ASP A 896 32.25 -12.60 -4.40
C ASP A 896 33.44 -11.85 -3.76
N THR A 897 34.16 -11.07 -4.57
CA THR A 897 35.44 -10.41 -4.29
C THR A 897 35.44 -9.35 -3.18
N GLY A 898 34.27 -9.01 -2.61
CA GLY A 898 34.15 -8.09 -1.48
C GLY A 898 32.72 -7.56 -1.31
N PHE A 899 32.48 -6.80 -0.24
CA PHE A 899 31.21 -6.08 -0.08
C PHE A 899 31.13 -4.92 -1.08
N SER A 900 30.14 -4.96 -1.97
CA SER A 900 29.70 -3.79 -2.73
C SER A 900 28.34 -3.33 -2.22
N LEU A 901 28.24 -2.03 -1.90
CA LEU A 901 26.97 -1.41 -1.50
C LEU A 901 25.94 -1.47 -2.63
N GLU A 902 26.37 -1.41 -3.88
CA GLU A 902 25.51 -1.53 -5.06
C GLU A 902 24.93 -2.95 -5.14
N ALA A 903 25.78 -3.97 -5.20
CA ALA A 903 25.35 -5.37 -5.30
C ALA A 903 24.50 -5.84 -4.10
N PHE A 904 24.79 -5.37 -2.88
CA PHE A 904 23.96 -5.63 -1.70
C PHE A 904 22.56 -5.02 -1.85
N ILE A 905 22.47 -3.80 -2.37
CA ILE A 905 21.19 -3.11 -2.54
C ILE A 905 20.38 -3.74 -3.68
N ASP A 906 21.02 -4.08 -4.80
CA ASP A 906 20.38 -4.80 -5.93
C ASP A 906 19.85 -6.17 -5.48
N ALA A 907 20.63 -6.90 -4.68
CA ALA A 907 20.22 -8.18 -4.09
C ALA A 907 18.98 -8.08 -3.17
N HIS A 908 18.64 -6.88 -2.71
CA HIS A 908 17.56 -6.58 -1.76
C HIS A 908 16.52 -5.59 -2.30
N GLU A 909 16.47 -5.37 -3.62
CA GLU A 909 15.47 -4.55 -4.31
C GLU A 909 14.06 -5.16 -4.19
N ALA A 910 13.93 -6.44 -4.55
CA ALA A 910 12.66 -7.17 -4.62
C ALA A 910 12.04 -7.52 -3.25
N ASP A 911 12.75 -7.26 -2.15
CA ASP A 911 12.29 -7.59 -0.79
C ASP A 911 11.09 -6.73 -0.33
N TYR A 912 10.40 -7.21 0.71
CA TYR A 912 9.27 -6.50 1.31
C TYR A 912 9.74 -5.28 2.10
N ALA A 913 8.99 -4.18 2.05
CA ALA A 913 9.31 -2.94 2.79
C ALA A 913 9.36 -3.11 4.33
N ALA A 914 8.88 -4.23 4.89
CA ALA A 914 9.07 -4.58 6.30
C ALA A 914 10.48 -5.15 6.59
N GLN A 915 11.11 -5.85 5.64
CA GLN A 915 12.45 -6.45 5.78
C GLN A 915 13.55 -5.39 5.74
N ARG A 916 13.49 -4.48 4.74
CA ARG A 916 14.41 -3.32 4.71
C ARG A 916 14.27 -2.41 5.94
N ARG A 917 13.11 -2.42 6.62
CA ARG A 917 12.91 -1.77 7.94
C ARG A 917 13.51 -2.56 9.12
N CYS A 918 13.64 -3.88 9.02
CA CYS A 918 14.33 -4.70 10.03
C CYS A 918 15.81 -4.32 10.14
N PHE A 919 16.46 -3.95 9.04
CA PHE A 919 17.88 -3.56 9.02
C PHE A 919 18.19 -2.36 9.94
N ALA A 920 17.25 -1.44 10.16
CA ALA A 920 17.43 -0.34 11.12
C ALA A 920 17.40 -0.79 12.60
N SER A 921 17.13 -2.07 12.87
CA SER A 921 17.16 -2.68 14.20
C SER A 921 18.45 -3.47 14.38
N ARG A 922 19.42 -2.91 15.11
CA ARG A 922 20.63 -3.63 15.50
C ARG A 922 20.32 -4.80 16.44
N GLN A 923 21.10 -5.87 16.35
CA GLN A 923 21.23 -6.89 17.37
C GLN A 923 22.66 -6.87 17.94
N PHE A 924 22.80 -6.79 19.27
CA PHE A 924 24.10 -6.88 19.92
C PHE A 924 24.30 -8.19 20.69
N PHE A 925 25.43 -8.83 20.41
CA PHE A 925 25.86 -10.10 20.97
C PHE A 925 27.18 -9.92 21.74
N PRO A 926 27.15 -9.72 23.07
CA PRO A 926 28.35 -9.46 23.85
C PRO A 926 29.28 -10.68 23.90
N SER A 927 30.57 -10.45 23.65
CA SER A 927 31.63 -11.45 23.79
C SER A 927 32.98 -10.79 24.07
N GLY A 928 33.69 -11.26 25.10
CA GLY A 928 35.08 -10.88 25.36
C GLY A 928 36.10 -11.53 24.41
N LYS A 929 35.64 -12.30 23.41
CA LYS A 929 36.46 -12.94 22.36
C LYS A 929 35.74 -12.88 21.03
N VAL A 930 36.23 -12.03 20.13
CA VAL A 930 35.78 -11.91 18.74
C VAL A 930 36.97 -12.25 17.84
N PRO A 931 36.87 -13.20 16.90
CA PRO A 931 38.01 -13.68 16.11
C PRO A 931 38.40 -12.76 14.93
N TYR A 932 37.95 -11.51 14.95
CA TYR A 932 38.05 -10.55 13.84
C TYR A 932 38.57 -9.19 14.34
N PRO A 933 39.25 -8.39 13.50
CA PRO A 933 39.58 -7.01 13.85
C PRO A 933 38.29 -6.18 14.05
N PRO A 934 38.20 -5.33 15.08
CA PRO A 934 37.01 -4.50 15.32
C PRO A 934 36.88 -3.39 14.27
N SER A 935 35.66 -3.14 13.77
CA SER A 935 35.40 -1.97 12.91
C SER A 935 35.66 -0.67 13.68
N ALA A 936 36.22 0.32 12.99
CA ALA A 936 36.46 1.66 13.54
C ALA A 936 35.20 2.53 13.52
N ASP A 937 34.38 2.41 12.46
CA ASP A 937 33.32 3.36 12.10
C ASP A 937 31.96 2.68 11.82
N CYS A 938 31.70 1.53 12.43
CA CYS A 938 30.44 0.76 12.35
C CYS A 938 29.17 1.63 12.34
N ALA A 939 29.08 2.67 13.17
CA ALA A 939 27.92 3.57 13.21
C ALA A 939 27.74 4.41 11.91
N GLN A 940 28.83 4.81 11.26
CA GLN A 940 28.82 5.51 9.96
C GLN A 940 28.57 4.54 8.80
N GLU A 941 29.15 3.33 8.86
CA GLU A 941 28.93 2.26 7.89
C GLU A 941 27.46 1.83 7.86
N VAL A 942 26.86 1.56 9.03
CA VAL A 942 25.43 1.28 9.17
C VAL A 942 24.57 2.45 8.69
N ALA A 943 24.92 3.70 9.03
CA ALA A 943 24.16 4.87 8.59
C ALA A 943 24.18 5.05 7.06
N LEU A 944 25.30 4.73 6.39
CA LEU A 944 25.42 4.74 4.93
C LEU A 944 24.52 3.66 4.29
N ILE A 945 24.53 2.44 4.82
CA ILE A 945 23.72 1.33 4.30
C ILE A 945 22.23 1.58 4.58
N GLU A 946 21.87 2.09 5.75
CA GLU A 946 20.51 2.54 6.05
C GLU A 946 20.06 3.65 5.08
N ALA A 947 20.92 4.62 4.78
CA ALA A 947 20.61 5.68 3.81
C ALA A 947 20.38 5.09 2.41
N ALA A 948 21.22 4.14 1.98
CA ALA A 948 21.08 3.44 0.71
C ALA A 948 19.78 2.60 0.63
N LEU A 949 19.44 1.83 1.67
CA LEU A 949 18.20 1.06 1.73
C LEU A 949 16.93 1.94 1.73
N LYS A 950 16.96 3.07 2.45
CA LYS A 950 15.87 4.07 2.44
C LYS A 950 15.72 4.76 1.08
N ARG A 951 16.82 4.89 0.34
CA ARG A 951 16.94 5.53 -0.97
C ARG A 951 16.53 4.63 -2.14
N TYR A 952 16.92 3.36 -2.15
CA TYR A 952 16.67 2.50 -3.31
C TYR A 952 15.17 2.18 -3.50
N ARG A 953 14.36 2.48 -2.47
CA ARG A 953 12.91 2.74 -2.56
C ARG A 953 12.51 3.69 -3.71
N PHE A 954 13.44 4.48 -4.24
CA PHE A 954 13.18 5.59 -5.16
C PHE A 954 13.78 5.43 -6.56
N ARG A 955 14.45 4.31 -6.88
CA ARG A 955 14.85 3.95 -8.25
C ARG A 955 14.27 2.58 -8.61
N ASN A 956 13.56 2.49 -9.72
CA ASN A 956 13.00 1.22 -10.21
C ASN A 956 12.73 1.26 -11.72
N GLU A 957 13.73 1.65 -12.50
CA GLU A 957 13.71 1.57 -13.97
C GLU A 957 15.04 0.97 -14.46
N GLN A 958 14.97 0.09 -15.46
CA GLN A 958 16.13 -0.57 -16.05
C GLN A 958 16.54 0.11 -17.36
N ALA A 959 17.45 1.08 -17.29
CA ALA A 959 18.30 1.55 -18.38
C ALA A 959 19.52 2.32 -17.83
#